data_AF-A0A4U3HZP6-F1
#
_entry.id   AF-A0A4U3HZP6-F1
#
_cell.length_a   1.000
_cell.length_b   1.000
_cell.length_c   1.000
_cell.angle_alpha   90.00
_cell.angle_beta   90.00
_cell.angle_gamma   90.00
#
_symmetry.space_group_name_H-M   'P 1'
#
loop_
_entity.id
_entity.type
_entity.pdbx_description
1 polymer ?
#
loop_
_entity_poly.entity_id
_entity_poly.type
_entity_poly.pdbx_seq_one_letter_code
_entity_poly.pdbx_strand_id
1 'polypeptide(L)'
;MSTVKENSSSKAWAPPEFPVNGRLPTQLSAVTANYDKQTCEENFFRQGVNFRGQKQHSACCHSLHISLFFDGTNNNEANDTNKNHPSNIARLFHASLRGTKAKEGGYFSYYMPGVGTPFPEVGELDYSEGGLRYATGGEDRINWALVQVASALSFALNDKKEISNAVAKTKVEAMSTWKAPLMSALGRGNRRRTMNALLAPLQARTELARPRVLGVKLFVYGFSRGAAEARTFVTWLSELFDTPVGAELPAQRLIGLPVSVEFLGVLDTVASVGIAHAAPFFAGHMGWADDTQLLPDAQRFPKLVKCCRHFVAAFEQRSCFPLDSIRNENGQYPANTYEVVYPGVHSDIGGGYPQNDQGKARDGTHELVSQIVLHDLYAAAFAAGAPLQVPEAVLPKTLLTQKLWRVISPATEREFGLSEELVERFNAWRSKTLPGLPADKPASNTASQYLPQRLNTTVEDTLADQLGWITGWRIGRYVNDGQGDNDSYKRQPFFTQAMETTAYTSNEEKKNYQALKAAAVKARVSNPQHPGPPIYEPKIDKTQLSQAAAEFKSDYTGLKREQTSAAGTVFDVVLRDAVYLLNQDDETQDHAALRAAGKRRSEQLFRDTQGTPSVDPDMALLVALFDDQVHDSRAWFMYDALETREMWAGYFFYRMTYFGNDNSRDLSPVVVGGRILGVAMIAGATVYGIKRGGALGGVGGLAAGIGAASIGYQVIDKARGVVVPFLPGAEKILQPTRHIGQVATEQKRLIAEDDYLQRIQQTSAMLRKSGNLFELDGGVV
;
A
#
# COMPACT_ATOMS: atom_id res chain seq x y z
N MET A 1 -15.03 -18.19 38.06
CA MET A 1 -14.46 -16.83 37.87
C MET A 1 -13.36 -16.93 36.83
N SER A 2 -13.64 -16.45 35.62
CA SER A 2 -12.66 -16.15 34.58
C SER A 2 -13.29 -15.01 33.78
N THR A 3 -12.86 -13.80 34.10
CA THR A 3 -13.30 -12.54 33.48
C THR A 3 -12.82 -12.51 32.04
N VAL A 4 -13.71 -12.82 31.10
CA VAL A 4 -13.53 -12.46 29.69
C VAL A 4 -13.68 -10.94 29.62
N LYS A 5 -12.55 -10.23 29.54
CA LYS A 5 -12.56 -8.83 29.11
C LYS A 5 -13.03 -8.80 27.67
N GLU A 6 -14.25 -8.35 27.43
CA GLU A 6 -14.65 -7.73 26.16
C GLU A 6 -13.73 -6.52 25.96
N ASN A 7 -12.56 -6.72 25.35
CA ASN A 7 -11.67 -5.61 25.02
C ASN A 7 -12.27 -4.84 23.85
N SER A 8 -12.82 -3.65 24.10
CA SER A 8 -13.26 -2.74 23.04
C SER A 8 -12.09 -2.38 22.12
N SER A 9 -12.25 -2.61 20.82
CA SER A 9 -11.26 -2.20 19.81
C SER A 9 -10.99 -0.69 19.89
N SER A 10 -9.72 -0.32 19.75
CA SER A 10 -9.28 1.06 19.72
C SER A 10 -9.88 1.82 18.56
N LYS A 11 -10.23 3.08 18.85
CA LYS A 11 -10.83 4.03 17.91
C LYS A 11 -9.78 4.63 16.98
N ALA A 12 -10.19 4.92 15.74
CA ALA A 12 -9.35 5.57 14.74
C ALA A 12 -9.22 7.08 15.01
N TRP A 13 -8.52 7.79 14.11
CA TRP A 13 -8.32 9.23 14.20
C TRP A 13 -8.84 9.95 12.95
N ALA A 14 -9.21 11.21 13.16
CA ALA A 14 -9.47 12.20 12.14
C ALA A 14 -8.24 13.09 11.94
N PRO A 15 -8.04 13.64 10.73
CA PRO A 15 -7.10 14.71 10.53
C PRO A 15 -7.47 15.94 11.38
N PRO A 16 -6.51 16.78 11.76
CA PRO A 16 -6.80 18.10 12.29
C PRO A 16 -7.47 18.99 11.22
N GLU A 17 -8.07 20.10 11.64
CA GLU A 17 -8.49 21.14 10.70
C GLU A 17 -7.27 21.59 9.89
N PHE A 18 -7.46 21.70 8.57
CA PHE A 18 -6.37 22.04 7.67
C PHE A 18 -6.23 23.55 7.52
N PRO A 19 -5.03 24.11 7.73
CA PRO A 19 -4.81 25.55 7.62
C PRO A 19 -4.73 25.99 6.14
N VAL A 20 -5.30 27.15 5.83
CA VAL A 20 -5.28 27.74 4.47
C VAL A 20 -3.84 27.91 3.93
N ASN A 21 -2.90 28.28 4.79
CA ASN A 21 -1.48 28.46 4.42
C ASN A 21 -0.68 27.13 4.32
N GLY A 22 -1.33 25.98 4.45
CA GLY A 22 -0.67 24.68 4.51
C GLY A 22 0.18 24.49 5.77
N ARG A 23 0.95 23.39 5.79
CA ARG A 23 1.75 22.97 6.97
C ARG A 23 3.28 23.02 6.84
N LEU A 24 3.81 23.71 5.83
CA LEU A 24 5.25 24.01 5.84
C LEU A 24 5.58 24.88 7.07
N PRO A 25 6.79 24.76 7.67
CA PRO A 25 7.10 25.44 8.91
C PRO A 25 7.20 26.95 8.65
N THR A 26 6.51 27.72 9.49
CA THR A 26 6.48 29.20 9.42
C THR A 26 7.24 29.86 10.58
N GLN A 27 7.79 29.07 11.50
CA GLN A 27 8.44 29.54 12.72
C GLN A 27 9.84 28.95 12.88
N LEU A 28 10.79 29.79 13.26
CA LEU A 28 12.18 29.39 13.52
C LEU A 28 12.26 28.31 14.61
N SER A 29 11.42 28.42 15.64
CA SER A 29 11.36 27.48 16.76
C SER A 29 11.00 26.06 16.34
N ALA A 30 10.14 25.89 15.32
CA ALA A 30 9.79 24.58 14.78
C ALA A 30 11.01 23.92 14.11
N VAL A 31 11.78 24.69 13.34
CA VAL A 31 13.00 24.21 12.67
C VAL A 31 14.10 23.89 13.69
N THR A 32 14.26 24.73 14.72
CA THR A 32 15.18 24.44 15.83
C THR A 32 14.79 23.15 16.57
N ALA A 33 13.51 22.97 16.92
CA ALA A 33 13.06 21.76 17.60
C ALA A 33 13.25 20.48 16.77
N ASN A 34 13.05 20.55 15.45
CA ASN A 34 13.36 19.45 14.53
C ASN A 34 14.87 19.14 14.53
N TYR A 35 15.72 20.16 14.42
CA TYR A 35 17.17 20.02 14.44
C TYR A 35 17.72 19.50 15.78
N ASP A 36 17.12 19.91 16.90
CA ASP A 36 17.50 19.43 18.24
C ASP A 36 17.20 17.92 18.39
N LYS A 37 16.09 17.43 17.80
CA LYS A 37 15.81 15.98 17.74
C LYS A 37 16.82 15.22 16.89
N GLN A 38 17.30 15.84 15.81
CA GLN A 38 18.33 15.24 14.97
C GLN A 38 19.65 15.09 15.75
N THR A 39 20.09 16.16 16.40
CA THR A 39 21.40 16.24 17.08
C THR A 39 21.40 15.80 18.55
N CYS A 40 20.28 15.26 19.05
CA CYS A 40 20.11 14.88 20.45
C CYS A 40 21.23 13.95 20.97
N GLU A 41 21.58 12.87 20.25
CA GLU A 41 22.65 11.98 20.73
C GLU A 41 24.03 12.63 20.69
N GLU A 42 24.28 13.50 19.71
CA GLU A 42 25.54 14.25 19.63
C GLU A 42 25.70 15.17 20.83
N ASN A 43 24.63 15.90 21.18
CA ASN A 43 24.61 16.80 22.31
C ASN A 43 24.81 16.03 23.63
N PHE A 44 24.11 14.90 23.80
CA PHE A 44 24.29 14.03 24.97
C PHE A 44 25.72 13.48 25.06
N PHE A 45 26.27 13.01 23.95
CA PHE A 45 27.64 12.49 23.89
C PHE A 45 28.69 13.56 24.26
N ARG A 46 28.55 14.77 23.71
CA ARG A 46 29.45 15.92 23.97
C ARG A 46 29.37 16.44 25.41
N GLN A 47 28.22 16.30 26.06
CA GLN A 47 28.04 16.66 27.48
C GLN A 47 28.63 15.61 28.44
N GLY A 48 28.83 14.37 27.98
CA GLY A 48 29.40 13.29 28.77
C GLY A 48 30.91 13.40 29.01
N VAL A 49 31.42 12.45 29.81
CA VAL A 49 32.86 12.25 30.05
C VAL A 49 33.33 10.94 29.42
N ASN A 50 34.57 10.92 28.91
CA ASN A 50 35.17 9.70 28.37
C ASN A 50 35.65 8.76 29.51
N PHE A 51 36.18 7.58 29.15
CA PHE A 51 36.71 6.60 30.12
C PHE A 51 37.87 7.11 30.99
N ARG A 52 38.47 8.26 30.64
CA ARG A 52 39.51 8.95 31.41
C ARG A 52 38.96 10.10 32.27
N GLY A 53 37.64 10.26 32.35
CA GLY A 53 36.98 11.33 33.09
C GLY A 53 37.02 12.72 32.43
N GLN A 54 37.42 12.81 31.16
CA GLN A 54 37.55 14.10 30.45
C GLN A 54 36.26 14.47 29.72
N LYS A 55 35.90 15.77 29.75
CA LYS A 55 34.75 16.32 29.01
C LYS A 55 34.94 16.17 27.50
N GLN A 56 33.86 15.86 26.78
CA GLN A 56 33.89 15.55 25.34
C GLN A 56 33.32 16.66 24.44
N HIS A 57 33.28 17.91 24.91
CA HIS A 57 32.64 19.02 24.19
C HIS A 57 33.14 19.25 22.75
N SER A 58 34.42 18.98 22.48
CA SER A 58 35.05 19.15 21.16
C SER A 58 35.10 17.86 20.33
N ALA A 59 34.49 16.76 20.81
CA ALA A 59 34.52 15.50 20.09
C ALA A 59 33.71 15.59 18.78
N CYS A 60 34.37 15.20 17.69
CA CYS A 60 33.74 15.11 16.38
C CYS A 60 32.92 13.82 16.31
N CYS A 61 31.59 13.94 16.34
CA CYS A 61 30.63 12.84 16.33
C CYS A 61 29.37 13.22 15.55
N HIS A 62 28.65 12.21 15.06
CA HIS A 62 27.36 12.36 14.40
C HIS A 62 26.50 11.10 14.47
N SER A 63 25.19 11.27 14.37
CA SER A 63 24.24 10.18 14.09
C SER A 63 24.00 10.09 12.58
N LEU A 64 23.69 8.89 12.07
CA LEU A 64 23.25 8.74 10.68
C LEU A 64 21.73 8.90 10.62
N HIS A 65 21.25 9.74 9.72
CA HIS A 65 19.84 9.98 9.44
C HIS A 65 19.54 9.42 8.05
N ILE A 66 18.86 8.29 7.97
CA ILE A 66 18.59 7.59 6.70
C ILE A 66 17.09 7.64 6.43
N SER A 67 16.72 8.29 5.33
CA SER A 67 15.34 8.34 4.84
C SER A 67 15.14 7.34 3.71
N LEU A 68 14.11 6.51 3.81
CA LEU A 68 13.77 5.44 2.87
C LEU A 68 12.35 5.67 2.33
N PHE A 69 12.19 5.79 1.02
CA PHE A 69 10.94 6.14 0.36
C PHE A 69 10.51 5.02 -0.59
N PHE A 70 9.49 4.24 -0.23
CA PHE A 70 8.95 3.13 -1.02
C PHE A 70 7.67 3.57 -1.74
N ASP A 71 7.74 3.77 -3.06
CA ASP A 71 6.58 4.32 -3.79
C ASP A 71 5.50 3.28 -4.10
N GLY A 72 4.31 3.76 -4.45
CA GLY A 72 3.13 2.95 -4.75
C GLY A 72 3.22 2.19 -6.08
N THR A 73 2.36 1.20 -6.25
CA THR A 73 2.31 0.40 -7.48
C THR A 73 2.18 1.32 -8.71
N ASN A 74 2.98 1.08 -9.75
CA ASN A 74 3.05 1.90 -10.96
C ASN A 74 3.63 3.32 -10.80
N ASN A 75 4.10 3.72 -9.61
CA ASN A 75 4.71 5.03 -9.39
C ASN A 75 6.23 5.01 -9.56
N ASN A 76 6.76 5.98 -10.30
CA ASN A 76 8.18 6.12 -10.58
C ASN A 76 8.55 7.61 -10.66
N GLU A 77 9.26 8.12 -9.65
CA GLU A 77 9.66 9.52 -9.53
C GLU A 77 10.20 10.10 -10.84
N ALA A 78 11.20 9.45 -11.46
CA ALA A 78 11.81 9.97 -12.68
C ALA A 78 10.81 10.12 -13.84
N ASN A 79 9.81 9.24 -13.96
CA ASN A 79 8.77 9.36 -14.98
C ASN A 79 7.67 10.36 -14.57
N ASP A 80 7.17 10.23 -13.35
CA ASP A 80 5.95 10.91 -12.88
C ASP A 80 6.21 12.39 -12.59
N THR A 81 7.40 12.72 -12.04
CA THR A 81 7.84 14.11 -11.85
C THR A 81 7.92 14.84 -13.19
N ASN A 82 8.49 14.20 -14.21
CA ASN A 82 8.61 14.77 -15.56
C ASN A 82 7.25 15.01 -16.23
N LYS A 83 6.20 14.31 -15.78
CA LYS A 83 4.82 14.47 -16.24
C LYS A 83 3.95 15.29 -15.28
N ASN A 84 4.55 15.92 -14.27
CA ASN A 84 3.87 16.75 -13.27
C ASN A 84 2.78 16.02 -12.46
N HIS A 85 2.98 14.74 -12.15
CA HIS A 85 2.10 13.98 -11.26
C HIS A 85 2.85 13.03 -10.29
N PRO A 86 3.96 13.45 -9.66
CA PRO A 86 4.66 12.59 -8.71
C PRO A 86 3.75 12.24 -7.52
N SER A 87 3.94 11.05 -6.96
CA SER A 87 3.28 10.63 -5.71
C SER A 87 3.70 11.51 -4.53
N ASN A 88 2.98 11.41 -3.42
CA ASN A 88 3.36 12.05 -2.17
C ASN A 88 4.68 11.49 -1.60
N ILE A 89 5.03 10.23 -1.92
CA ILE A 89 6.31 9.64 -1.52
C ILE A 89 7.47 10.27 -2.30
N ALA A 90 7.31 10.44 -3.61
CA ALA A 90 8.29 11.14 -4.46
C ALA A 90 8.46 12.62 -4.04
N ARG A 91 7.35 13.34 -3.79
CA ARG A 91 7.41 14.75 -3.34
C ARG A 91 8.08 14.90 -1.98
N LEU A 92 7.84 13.97 -1.04
CA LEU A 92 8.53 13.98 0.24
C LEU A 92 10.03 13.61 0.10
N PHE A 93 10.37 12.75 -0.87
CA PHE A 93 11.77 12.48 -1.26
C PHE A 93 12.44 13.71 -1.87
N HIS A 94 11.71 14.55 -2.62
CA HIS A 94 12.23 15.83 -3.11
C HIS A 94 12.50 16.81 -1.98
N ALA A 95 11.61 16.84 -0.99
CA ALA A 95 11.73 17.67 0.19
C ALA A 95 12.70 17.12 1.24
N SER A 96 13.38 15.99 1.04
CA SER A 96 14.33 15.45 2.01
C SER A 96 15.72 16.12 1.93
N LEU A 97 16.46 16.12 3.03
CA LEU A 97 17.87 16.54 3.03
C LEU A 97 18.70 15.53 2.22
N ARG A 98 19.25 15.98 1.09
CA ARG A 98 19.91 15.12 0.11
C ARG A 98 21.12 15.79 -0.54
N GLY A 99 21.92 14.99 -1.26
CA GLY A 99 23.14 15.42 -1.95
C GLY A 99 24.43 15.16 -1.19
N THR A 100 25.58 15.35 -1.83
CA THR A 100 26.91 14.96 -1.30
C THR A 100 27.23 15.64 0.03
N LYS A 101 26.92 16.94 0.17
CA LYS A 101 27.14 17.68 1.42
C LYS A 101 26.23 17.24 2.57
N ALA A 102 25.00 16.83 2.27
CA ALA A 102 24.12 16.23 3.27
C ALA A 102 24.68 14.87 3.73
N LYS A 103 25.14 14.02 2.81
CA LYS A 103 25.78 12.72 3.12
C LYS A 103 27.04 12.89 3.99
N GLU A 104 27.89 13.87 3.69
CA GLU A 104 29.06 14.21 4.51
C GLU A 104 28.66 14.51 5.97
N GLY A 105 27.50 15.15 6.17
CA GLY A 105 26.90 15.43 7.48
C GLY A 105 26.11 14.27 8.11
N GLY A 106 26.06 13.10 7.48
CA GLY A 106 25.33 11.92 7.99
C GLY A 106 23.87 11.82 7.53
N TYR A 107 23.42 12.61 6.56
CA TYR A 107 22.04 12.59 6.05
C TYR A 107 21.98 11.86 4.70
N PHE A 108 21.20 10.78 4.64
CA PHE A 108 21.02 9.93 3.47
C PHE A 108 19.55 9.84 3.10
N SER A 109 19.27 9.78 1.80
CA SER A 109 17.92 9.66 1.27
C SER A 109 17.95 8.68 0.09
N TYR A 110 17.10 7.67 0.14
CA TYR A 110 17.00 6.63 -0.89
C TYR A 110 15.54 6.46 -1.31
N TYR A 111 15.33 6.45 -2.63
CA TYR A 111 14.02 6.24 -3.25
C TYR A 111 13.98 4.87 -3.90
N MET A 112 12.93 4.11 -3.62
CA MET A 112 12.63 2.82 -4.23
C MET A 112 11.38 3.01 -5.09
N PRO A 113 11.49 2.89 -6.43
CA PRO A 113 10.35 3.02 -7.32
C PRO A 113 9.33 1.91 -7.04
N GLY A 114 8.06 2.16 -7.33
CA GLY A 114 6.99 1.22 -7.09
C GLY A 114 7.10 -0.06 -7.91
N VAL A 115 6.50 -1.15 -7.39
CA VAL A 115 6.37 -2.40 -8.14
C VAL A 115 5.61 -2.20 -9.46
N GLY A 116 6.00 -2.95 -10.48
CA GLY A 116 5.49 -2.77 -11.85
C GLY A 116 6.20 -1.69 -12.66
N THR A 117 7.13 -0.93 -12.06
CA THR A 117 7.95 0.07 -12.77
C THR A 117 9.44 -0.35 -12.83
N PRO A 118 10.23 0.20 -13.77
CA PRO A 118 11.65 -0.09 -13.88
C PRO A 118 12.42 0.27 -12.61
N PHE A 119 13.27 -0.65 -12.17
CA PHE A 119 14.26 -0.46 -11.14
C PHE A 119 15.60 -1.11 -11.58
N PRO A 120 16.38 -0.45 -12.46
CA PRO A 120 17.56 -1.05 -13.08
C PRO A 120 18.62 -1.53 -12.09
N GLU A 121 18.71 -0.89 -10.92
CA GLU A 121 19.62 -1.23 -9.84
C GLU A 121 19.41 -2.64 -9.29
N VAL A 122 18.17 -3.15 -9.30
CA VAL A 122 17.85 -4.54 -8.95
C VAL A 122 17.67 -5.45 -10.17
N GLY A 123 17.82 -4.90 -11.38
CA GLY A 123 17.72 -5.63 -12.64
C GLY A 123 16.34 -5.64 -13.29
N GLU A 124 15.39 -4.86 -12.78
CA GLU A 124 14.09 -4.66 -13.43
C GLU A 124 14.19 -3.51 -14.43
N LEU A 125 14.14 -3.80 -15.72
CA LEU A 125 14.38 -2.78 -16.76
C LEU A 125 13.09 -2.24 -17.38
N ASP A 126 11.96 -2.92 -17.22
CA ASP A 126 10.73 -2.65 -17.95
C ASP A 126 9.54 -2.51 -16.99
N TYR A 127 8.57 -1.68 -17.38
CA TYR A 127 7.26 -1.72 -16.76
C TYR A 127 6.62 -3.08 -17.03
N SER A 128 5.97 -3.66 -16.02
CA SER A 128 5.46 -5.02 -16.11
C SER A 128 4.04 -5.16 -15.56
N GLU A 129 3.14 -5.71 -16.39
CA GLU A 129 1.80 -6.10 -15.93
C GLU A 129 1.88 -7.14 -14.79
N GLY A 130 2.90 -8.01 -14.82
CA GLY A 130 3.18 -8.93 -13.73
C GLY A 130 3.50 -8.21 -12.42
N GLY A 131 4.32 -7.16 -12.43
CA GLY A 131 4.60 -6.35 -11.24
C GLY A 131 3.37 -5.57 -10.76
N LEU A 132 2.53 -5.09 -11.68
CA LEU A 132 1.25 -4.44 -11.32
C LEU A 132 0.26 -5.41 -10.67
N ARG A 133 0.21 -6.67 -11.13
CA ARG A 133 -0.76 -7.67 -10.65
C ARG A 133 -0.26 -8.44 -9.41
N TYR A 134 0.99 -8.85 -9.40
CA TYR A 134 1.54 -9.77 -8.39
C TYR A 134 2.60 -9.14 -7.48
N ALA A 135 2.89 -7.83 -7.64
CA ALA A 135 4.01 -7.16 -6.95
C ALA A 135 5.32 -7.94 -7.01
N THR A 136 5.57 -8.59 -8.14
CA THR A 136 6.89 -9.16 -8.43
C THR A 136 7.92 -8.04 -8.31
N GLY A 137 8.98 -8.29 -7.54
CA GLY A 137 10.01 -7.30 -7.23
C GLY A 137 9.88 -6.59 -5.88
N GLY A 138 8.79 -6.81 -5.12
CA GLY A 138 8.62 -6.19 -3.80
C GLY A 138 9.70 -6.63 -2.80
N GLU A 139 10.00 -7.93 -2.74
CA GLU A 139 11.11 -8.46 -1.91
C GLU A 139 12.45 -7.81 -2.27
N ASP A 140 12.74 -7.63 -3.56
CA ASP A 140 14.01 -7.07 -4.01
C ASP A 140 14.13 -5.58 -3.64
N ARG A 141 13.03 -4.81 -3.65
CA ARG A 141 12.98 -3.42 -3.15
C ARG A 141 13.26 -3.33 -1.65
N ILE A 142 12.68 -4.25 -0.86
CA ILE A 142 12.92 -4.33 0.59
C ILE A 142 14.39 -4.69 0.87
N ASN A 143 14.90 -5.71 0.19
CA ASN A 143 16.29 -6.14 0.29
C ASN A 143 17.27 -5.04 -0.15
N TRP A 144 16.93 -4.29 -1.21
CA TRP A 144 17.70 -3.13 -1.64
C TRP A 144 17.78 -2.09 -0.52
N ALA A 145 16.67 -1.75 0.13
CA ALA A 145 16.66 -0.81 1.25
C ALA A 145 17.55 -1.27 2.43
N LEU A 146 17.56 -2.56 2.76
CA LEU A 146 18.50 -3.12 3.76
C LEU A 146 19.97 -2.89 3.34
N VAL A 147 20.30 -3.14 2.07
CA VAL A 147 21.65 -2.88 1.53
C VAL A 147 21.99 -1.39 1.57
N GLN A 148 21.03 -0.50 1.31
CA GLN A 148 21.26 0.96 1.40
C GLN A 148 21.56 1.43 2.82
N VAL A 149 20.99 0.79 3.87
CA VAL A 149 21.40 1.03 5.26
C VAL A 149 22.87 0.65 5.48
N ALA A 150 23.30 -0.52 4.95
CA ALA A 150 24.71 -0.91 5.00
C ALA A 150 25.61 0.01 4.17
N SER A 151 25.12 0.55 3.05
CA SER A 151 25.84 1.48 2.18
C SER A 151 26.08 2.83 2.88
N ALA A 152 25.08 3.36 3.59
CA ALA A 152 25.22 4.55 4.42
C ALA A 152 26.24 4.35 5.55
N LEU A 153 26.22 3.19 6.21
CA LEU A 153 27.24 2.82 7.21
C LEU A 153 28.64 2.72 6.59
N SER A 154 28.78 2.12 5.40
CA SER A 154 30.05 2.08 4.67
C SER A 154 30.53 3.49 4.35
N PHE A 155 29.68 4.38 3.85
CA PHE A 155 30.06 5.77 3.60
C PHE A 155 30.57 6.46 4.87
N ALA A 156 29.88 6.28 6.00
CA ALA A 156 30.26 6.90 7.25
C ALA A 156 31.58 6.33 7.83
N LEU A 157 31.84 5.04 7.66
CA LEU A 157 32.91 4.32 8.35
C LEU A 157 34.12 3.95 7.47
N ASN A 158 33.99 3.99 6.14
CA ASN A 158 34.96 3.46 5.18
C ASN A 158 35.34 4.52 4.14
N ASP A 159 35.97 5.61 4.60
CA ASP A 159 36.55 6.65 3.75
C ASP A 159 35.58 7.22 2.70
N LYS A 160 34.31 7.41 3.08
CA LYS A 160 33.26 7.92 2.19
C LYS A 160 32.97 7.02 0.98
N LYS A 161 33.29 5.72 1.07
CA LYS A 161 32.99 4.72 0.03
C LYS A 161 31.63 4.09 0.27
N GLU A 162 30.72 4.30 -0.68
CA GLU A 162 29.43 3.60 -0.74
C GLU A 162 29.61 2.18 -1.30
N ILE A 163 28.63 1.32 -1.02
CA ILE A 163 28.50 0.06 -1.75
C ILE A 163 28.01 0.40 -3.16
N SER A 164 28.74 -0.05 -4.18
CA SER A 164 28.35 0.20 -5.57
C SER A 164 27.07 -0.54 -5.94
N ASN A 165 26.29 0.01 -6.87
CA ASN A 165 25.04 -0.62 -7.33
C ASN A 165 25.25 -2.06 -7.84
N ALA A 166 26.38 -2.33 -8.50
CA ALA A 166 26.74 -3.67 -8.95
C ALA A 166 26.89 -4.66 -7.76
N VAL A 167 27.58 -4.26 -6.70
CA VAL A 167 27.70 -5.10 -5.49
C VAL A 167 26.34 -5.19 -4.80
N ALA A 168 25.62 -4.09 -4.65
CA ALA A 168 24.32 -4.06 -4.01
C ALA A 168 23.33 -5.03 -4.67
N LYS A 169 23.26 -5.04 -6.01
CA LYS A 169 22.47 -5.99 -6.79
C LYS A 169 22.79 -7.44 -6.43
N THR A 170 24.07 -7.82 -6.39
CA THR A 170 24.46 -9.20 -6.01
C THR A 170 24.02 -9.56 -4.59
N LYS A 171 23.94 -8.58 -3.68
CA LYS A 171 23.46 -8.82 -2.30
C LYS A 171 21.94 -8.95 -2.26
N VAL A 172 21.21 -8.17 -3.05
CA VAL A 172 19.77 -8.36 -3.22
C VAL A 172 19.46 -9.76 -3.75
N GLU A 173 20.15 -10.18 -4.82
CA GLU A 173 20.01 -11.53 -5.39
C GLU A 173 20.35 -12.65 -4.38
N ALA A 174 21.35 -12.43 -3.51
CA ALA A 174 21.75 -13.39 -2.48
C ALA A 174 20.76 -13.46 -1.29
N MET A 175 19.92 -12.43 -1.11
CA MET A 175 18.87 -12.38 -0.08
C MET A 175 17.52 -12.88 -0.58
N SER A 176 17.30 -12.86 -1.90
CA SER A 176 16.04 -13.26 -2.53
C SER A 176 15.61 -14.67 -2.14
N THR A 177 14.30 -14.85 -1.97
CA THR A 177 13.67 -16.17 -1.85
C THR A 177 13.47 -16.81 -3.22
N TRP A 178 13.51 -16.07 -4.33
CA TRP A 178 13.16 -16.59 -5.65
C TRP A 178 14.38 -17.09 -6.45
N LYS A 179 14.89 -18.26 -6.06
CA LYS A 179 15.42 -19.24 -7.03
C LYS A 179 14.82 -20.59 -6.70
N ALA A 180 14.08 -21.14 -7.66
CA ALA A 180 13.33 -22.38 -7.48
C ALA A 180 14.21 -23.54 -6.95
N PRO A 181 13.67 -24.47 -6.11
CA PRO A 181 12.29 -24.55 -5.62
C PRO A 181 12.17 -24.75 -4.08
N LEU A 182 12.93 -24.04 -3.24
CA LEU A 182 13.07 -24.40 -1.80
C LEU A 182 13.12 -23.23 -0.81
N MET A 183 12.31 -22.18 -0.97
CA MET A 183 12.78 -20.88 -0.47
C MET A 183 11.76 -19.94 0.22
N SER A 184 10.59 -20.37 0.70
CA SER A 184 9.91 -19.52 1.71
C SER A 184 10.61 -19.58 3.08
N ALA A 185 11.19 -20.73 3.45
CA ALA A 185 11.79 -20.96 4.77
C ALA A 185 13.22 -20.38 4.96
N LEU A 186 13.95 -20.06 3.87
CA LEU A 186 15.35 -19.64 3.94
C LEU A 186 15.58 -18.13 3.83
N GLY A 187 14.56 -17.33 3.44
CA GLY A 187 14.70 -15.89 3.21
C GLY A 187 15.32 -15.13 4.39
N ARG A 188 14.81 -15.37 5.61
CA ARG A 188 15.37 -14.78 6.84
C ARG A 188 16.83 -15.16 7.07
N GLY A 189 17.17 -16.44 6.87
CA GLY A 189 18.55 -16.93 7.01
C GLY A 189 19.50 -16.30 6.00
N ASN A 190 19.06 -16.16 4.75
CA ASN A 190 19.82 -15.55 3.66
C ASN A 190 20.05 -14.06 3.91
N ARG A 191 19.00 -13.32 4.30
CA ARG A 191 19.08 -11.90 4.70
C ARG A 191 20.10 -11.72 5.82
N ARG A 192 19.97 -12.47 6.92
CA ARG A 192 20.88 -12.37 8.06
C ARG A 192 22.32 -12.71 7.68
N ARG A 193 22.56 -13.80 6.94
CA ARG A 193 23.90 -14.18 6.49
C ARG A 193 24.53 -13.12 5.59
N THR A 194 23.78 -12.64 4.59
CA THR A 194 24.25 -11.66 3.61
C THR A 194 24.53 -10.31 4.26
N MET A 195 23.61 -9.82 5.10
CA MET A 195 23.79 -8.55 5.81
C MET A 195 24.93 -8.62 6.84
N ASN A 196 25.07 -9.72 7.58
CA ASN A 196 26.19 -9.90 8.50
C ASN A 196 27.53 -9.90 7.77
N ALA A 197 27.62 -10.60 6.64
CA ALA A 197 28.84 -10.61 5.81
C ALA A 197 29.16 -9.20 5.24
N LEU A 198 28.14 -8.43 4.89
CA LEU A 198 28.28 -7.07 4.37
C LEU A 198 28.74 -6.08 5.45
N LEU A 199 28.25 -6.24 6.68
CA LEU A 199 28.47 -5.33 7.79
C LEU A 199 29.73 -5.66 8.61
N ALA A 200 30.13 -6.93 8.70
CA ALA A 200 31.27 -7.37 9.53
C ALA A 200 32.58 -6.58 9.30
N PRO A 201 32.99 -6.28 8.05
CA PRO A 201 34.20 -5.48 7.81
C PRO A 201 34.13 -4.04 8.36
N LEU A 202 32.92 -3.51 8.58
CA LEU A 202 32.70 -2.15 9.10
C LEU A 202 32.77 -2.10 10.63
N GLN A 203 32.56 -3.23 11.32
CA GLN A 203 32.51 -3.27 12.78
C GLN A 203 33.79 -2.74 13.43
N ALA A 204 34.96 -3.20 12.97
CA ALA A 204 36.24 -2.73 13.48
C ALA A 204 36.50 -1.23 13.22
N ARG A 205 35.82 -0.64 12.22
CA ARG A 205 35.97 0.77 11.85
C ARG A 205 35.12 1.71 12.71
N THR A 206 34.12 1.21 13.43
CA THR A 206 33.24 2.03 14.28
C THR A 206 34.00 2.86 15.33
N GLU A 207 35.05 2.30 15.93
CA GLU A 207 35.88 3.00 16.91
C GLU A 207 36.94 3.92 16.26
N LEU A 208 37.32 3.64 15.00
CA LEU A 208 38.36 4.37 14.27
C LEU A 208 37.82 5.58 13.51
N ALA A 209 36.58 5.51 13.03
CA ALA A 209 35.99 6.54 12.17
C ALA A 209 35.92 7.91 12.88
N ARG A 210 36.24 8.96 12.13
CA ARG A 210 36.08 10.37 12.55
C ARG A 210 35.33 11.10 11.43
N PRO A 211 34.19 11.75 11.70
CA PRO A 211 33.50 11.83 12.99
C PRO A 211 33.04 10.46 13.52
N ARG A 212 32.97 10.30 14.86
CA ARG A 212 32.46 9.07 15.50
C ARG A 212 30.98 8.89 15.19
N VAL A 213 30.59 7.72 14.68
CA VAL A 213 29.18 7.38 14.45
C VAL A 213 28.54 6.95 15.77
N LEU A 214 27.41 7.57 16.14
CA LEU A 214 26.72 7.32 17.41
C LEU A 214 25.54 6.36 17.29
N GLY A 215 24.93 6.26 16.11
CA GLY A 215 23.76 5.43 15.86
C GLY A 215 23.15 5.66 14.48
N VAL A 216 22.10 4.88 14.18
CA VAL A 216 21.34 4.97 12.93
C VAL A 216 19.88 5.28 13.24
N LYS A 217 19.41 6.41 12.71
CA LYS A 217 18.02 6.89 12.77
C LYS A 217 17.37 6.70 11.41
N LEU A 218 16.31 5.92 11.36
CA LEU A 218 15.56 5.62 10.15
C LEU A 218 14.27 6.43 10.10
N PHE A 219 13.99 6.98 8.92
CA PHE A 219 12.74 7.66 8.58
C PHE A 219 12.18 6.96 7.35
N VAL A 220 11.13 6.16 7.53
CA VAL A 220 10.64 5.24 6.50
C VAL A 220 9.27 5.71 6.03
N TYR A 221 9.09 5.78 4.72
CA TYR A 221 7.86 6.23 4.09
C TYR A 221 7.42 5.23 3.05
N GLY A 222 6.11 5.00 2.93
CA GLY A 222 5.60 4.22 1.81
C GLY A 222 4.15 4.48 1.47
N PHE A 223 3.77 4.18 0.22
CA PHE A 223 2.39 4.26 -0.27
C PHE A 223 1.98 2.92 -0.88
N SER A 224 0.73 2.49 -0.70
CA SER A 224 0.17 1.31 -1.37
C SER A 224 0.96 0.03 -1.02
N ARG A 225 1.47 -0.67 -2.02
CA ARG A 225 2.40 -1.80 -1.84
C ARG A 225 3.77 -1.35 -1.32
N GLY A 226 4.22 -0.15 -1.65
CA GLY A 226 5.40 0.46 -1.02
C GLY A 226 5.22 0.69 0.49
N ALA A 227 3.98 0.94 0.96
CA ALA A 227 3.70 0.96 2.40
C ALA A 227 3.80 -0.44 3.03
N ALA A 228 3.37 -1.48 2.31
CA ALA A 228 3.56 -2.86 2.75
C ALA A 228 5.06 -3.23 2.78
N GLU A 229 5.82 -2.83 1.76
CA GLU A 229 7.28 -2.97 1.70
C GLU A 229 7.97 -2.23 2.86
N ALA A 230 7.53 -1.02 3.20
CA ALA A 230 8.05 -0.26 4.33
C ALA A 230 7.83 -0.97 5.67
N ARG A 231 6.64 -1.57 5.89
CA ARG A 231 6.33 -2.34 7.10
C ARG A 231 7.16 -3.63 7.16
N THR A 232 7.21 -4.35 6.05
CA THR A 232 8.03 -5.56 5.92
C THR A 232 9.52 -5.26 6.12
N PHE A 233 10.02 -4.13 5.60
CA PHE A 233 11.39 -3.67 5.84
C PHE A 233 11.69 -3.50 7.32
N VAL A 234 10.79 -2.85 8.07
CA VAL A 234 10.97 -2.64 9.53
C VAL A 234 10.97 -3.98 10.26
N THR A 235 10.10 -4.91 9.87
CA THR A 235 10.08 -6.28 10.40
C THR A 235 11.38 -7.02 10.10
N TRP A 236 11.83 -7.06 8.83
CA TRP A 236 13.06 -7.75 8.44
C TRP A 236 14.33 -7.12 9.01
N LEU A 237 14.34 -5.79 9.21
CA LEU A 237 15.41 -5.11 9.95
C LEU A 237 15.50 -5.65 11.38
N SER A 238 14.37 -5.83 12.06
CA SER A 238 14.34 -6.36 13.43
C SER A 238 14.88 -7.79 13.51
N GLU A 239 14.76 -8.57 12.43
CA GLU A 239 15.31 -9.94 12.34
C GLU A 239 16.84 -10.00 12.29
N LEU A 240 17.50 -8.87 11.98
CA LEU A 240 18.96 -8.76 11.93
C LEU A 240 19.58 -8.55 13.33
N PHE A 241 18.78 -8.22 14.34
CA PHE A 241 19.29 -7.98 15.68
C PHE A 241 19.60 -9.29 16.42
N ASP A 242 20.79 -9.37 16.98
CA ASP A 242 21.18 -10.46 17.87
C ASP A 242 20.64 -10.23 19.29
N THR A 243 20.26 -11.34 19.95
CA THR A 243 20.03 -11.38 21.40
C THR A 243 21.33 -11.82 22.08
N PRO A 244 21.98 -10.95 22.88
CA PRO A 244 23.18 -11.33 23.61
C PRO A 244 22.95 -12.53 24.55
N VAL A 245 23.99 -13.32 24.78
CA VAL A 245 23.92 -14.47 25.71
C VAL A 245 23.50 -13.99 27.09
N GLY A 246 22.43 -14.58 27.64
CA GLY A 246 21.87 -14.23 28.95
C GLY A 246 20.95 -13.01 28.96
N ALA A 247 20.70 -12.35 27.82
CA ALA A 247 19.71 -11.29 27.71
C ALA A 247 18.35 -11.84 27.25
N GLU A 248 17.27 -11.25 27.76
CA GLU A 248 15.90 -11.60 27.34
C GLU A 248 15.50 -10.92 26.02
N LEU A 249 16.04 -9.72 25.77
CA LEU A 249 15.67 -8.88 24.63
C LEU A 249 16.82 -8.70 23.62
N PRO A 250 16.53 -8.55 22.31
CA PRO A 250 17.51 -8.18 21.30
C PRO A 250 18.18 -6.84 21.60
N ALA A 251 19.46 -6.70 21.23
CA ALA A 251 20.22 -5.48 21.52
C ALA A 251 19.81 -4.26 20.67
N GLN A 252 18.99 -4.45 19.62
CA GLN A 252 18.57 -3.42 18.65
C GLN A 252 19.76 -2.64 18.06
N ARG A 253 20.81 -3.38 17.68
CA ARG A 253 22.07 -2.84 17.17
C ARG A 253 22.48 -3.52 15.87
N LEU A 254 23.09 -2.75 14.98
CA LEU A 254 23.87 -3.24 13.85
C LEU A 254 25.33 -2.89 14.10
N ILE A 255 26.25 -3.86 14.05
CA ILE A 255 27.70 -3.67 14.28
C ILE A 255 28.04 -2.86 15.54
N GLY A 256 27.25 -3.03 16.60
CA GLY A 256 27.40 -2.30 17.86
C GLY A 256 26.76 -0.91 17.91
N LEU A 257 26.27 -0.37 16.78
CA LEU A 257 25.57 0.91 16.71
C LEU A 257 24.07 0.74 16.94
N PRO A 258 23.44 1.55 17.81
CA PRO A 258 21.99 1.48 18.05
C PRO A 258 21.21 1.88 16.79
N VAL A 259 20.09 1.20 16.55
CA VAL A 259 19.20 1.47 15.42
C VAL A 259 17.79 1.76 15.92
N SER A 260 17.17 2.81 15.38
CA SER A 260 15.76 3.14 15.64
C SER A 260 15.07 3.66 14.39
N VAL A 261 13.78 3.34 14.26
CA VAL A 261 12.85 3.96 13.32
C VAL A 261 12.19 5.13 14.04
N GLU A 262 12.70 6.34 13.78
CA GLU A 262 12.19 7.57 14.38
C GLU A 262 10.78 7.90 13.88
N PHE A 263 10.53 7.62 12.60
CA PHE A 263 9.25 7.85 11.95
C PHE A 263 8.97 6.78 10.88
N LEU A 264 7.75 6.23 10.91
CA LEU A 264 7.17 5.40 9.86
C LEU A 264 5.90 6.08 9.34
N GLY A 265 5.93 6.60 8.12
CA GLY A 265 4.78 7.25 7.48
C GLY A 265 4.25 6.40 6.34
N VAL A 266 3.09 5.78 6.51
CA VAL A 266 2.51 4.90 5.50
C VAL A 266 1.18 5.43 4.99
N LEU A 267 0.97 5.35 3.69
CA LEU A 267 -0.24 5.81 3.00
C LEU A 267 -0.96 4.60 2.43
N ASP A 268 -2.18 4.38 2.91
CA ASP A 268 -3.16 3.42 2.41
C ASP A 268 -2.59 2.04 2.06
N THR A 269 -1.93 1.39 3.03
CA THR A 269 -1.25 0.11 2.83
C THR A 269 -2.11 -0.97 2.19
N VAL A 270 -1.58 -1.63 1.15
CA VAL A 270 -2.19 -2.78 0.49
C VAL A 270 -1.14 -3.88 0.33
N ALA A 271 -1.31 -5.02 1.00
CA ALA A 271 -0.37 -6.13 0.98
C ALA A 271 -0.82 -7.34 0.12
N SER A 272 -2.05 -7.34 -0.39
CA SER A 272 -2.67 -8.50 -1.06
C SER A 272 -2.30 -8.68 -2.53
N VAL A 273 -2.30 -9.95 -2.97
CA VAL A 273 -2.07 -10.36 -4.36
C VAL A 273 -3.20 -9.86 -5.27
N GLY A 274 -2.86 -9.14 -6.34
CA GLY A 274 -3.85 -8.61 -7.31
C GLY A 274 -4.51 -9.66 -8.22
N ILE A 275 -4.44 -10.96 -7.87
CA ILE A 275 -5.19 -12.03 -8.57
C ILE A 275 -6.70 -11.94 -8.29
N ALA A 276 -7.12 -11.11 -7.34
CA ALA A 276 -8.54 -10.78 -7.13
C ALA A 276 -9.29 -10.40 -8.43
N HIS A 277 -8.60 -9.95 -9.48
CA HIS A 277 -9.15 -9.64 -10.81
C HIS A 277 -9.46 -10.82 -11.71
N ALA A 278 -8.85 -11.98 -11.51
CA ALA A 278 -9.13 -13.19 -12.29
C ALA A 278 -9.89 -14.24 -11.47
N ALA A 279 -9.80 -14.12 -10.14
CA ALA A 279 -10.38 -15.05 -9.20
C ALA A 279 -10.57 -14.33 -7.85
N PRO A 280 -11.81 -13.97 -7.44
CA PRO A 280 -12.11 -13.48 -6.08
C PRO A 280 -11.77 -14.49 -4.97
N PHE A 281 -11.26 -15.65 -5.36
CA PHE A 281 -10.93 -16.82 -4.56
C PHE A 281 -9.54 -16.80 -3.92
N PHE A 282 -8.69 -15.83 -4.25
CA PHE A 282 -7.34 -15.75 -3.69
C PHE A 282 -7.34 -15.06 -2.33
N ALA A 283 -7.20 -15.85 -1.27
CA ALA A 283 -6.91 -15.34 0.05
C ALA A 283 -5.39 -15.17 0.22
N GLY A 284 -4.96 -13.98 0.66
CA GLY A 284 -3.65 -13.80 1.27
C GLY A 284 -2.83 -12.59 0.80
N HIS A 285 -1.84 -12.26 1.62
CA HIS A 285 -0.80 -11.28 1.31
C HIS A 285 0.18 -11.85 0.28
N MET A 286 0.97 -10.95 -0.34
CA MET A 286 2.18 -11.34 -1.08
C MET A 286 3.07 -12.22 -0.19
N GLY A 287 3.82 -13.15 -0.78
CA GLY A 287 4.63 -14.10 0.00
C GLY A 287 5.63 -13.45 0.98
N TRP A 288 6.13 -12.25 0.67
CA TRP A 288 6.99 -11.46 1.55
C TRP A 288 6.22 -10.62 2.59
N ALA A 289 4.93 -10.39 2.36
CA ALA A 289 4.05 -9.59 3.20
C ALA A 289 3.28 -10.42 4.25
N ASP A 290 3.21 -11.74 4.08
CA ASP A 290 2.69 -12.67 5.10
C ASP A 290 3.42 -12.44 6.44
N ASP A 291 2.66 -12.35 7.55
CA ASP A 291 3.17 -12.15 8.92
C ASP A 291 4.13 -10.95 9.14
N THR A 292 4.22 -10.02 8.20
CA THR A 292 5.15 -8.87 8.28
C THR A 292 4.45 -7.52 8.27
N GLN A 293 3.13 -7.50 8.12
CA GLN A 293 2.34 -6.27 8.14
C GLN A 293 2.14 -5.74 9.56
N LEU A 294 2.07 -6.57 10.61
CA LEU A 294 2.12 -6.05 11.98
C LEU A 294 3.45 -5.34 12.24
N LEU A 295 3.41 -4.22 12.96
CA LEU A 295 4.64 -3.58 13.41
C LEU A 295 5.37 -4.48 14.42
N PRO A 296 6.71 -4.45 14.50
CA PRO A 296 7.43 -5.26 15.46
C PRO A 296 6.91 -5.08 16.87
N ASP A 297 6.70 -6.21 17.56
CA ASP A 297 6.17 -6.21 18.93
C ASP A 297 7.03 -5.35 19.86
N ALA A 298 6.41 -4.35 20.47
CA ALA A 298 7.06 -3.41 21.36
C ALA A 298 7.53 -4.04 22.68
N GLN A 299 7.01 -5.20 23.08
CA GLN A 299 7.54 -5.95 24.22
C GLN A 299 8.90 -6.55 23.88
N ARG A 300 9.03 -7.11 22.66
CA ARG A 300 10.28 -7.68 22.16
C ARG A 300 11.28 -6.64 21.68
N PHE A 301 10.83 -5.56 21.04
CA PHE A 301 11.66 -4.52 20.44
C PHE A 301 11.26 -3.13 20.97
N PRO A 302 11.48 -2.86 22.28
CA PRO A 302 11.05 -1.62 22.90
C PRO A 302 11.61 -0.39 22.19
N LYS A 303 10.73 0.55 21.85
CA LYS A 303 11.05 1.83 21.21
C LYS A 303 11.81 1.69 19.88
N LEU A 304 11.76 0.53 19.21
CA LEU A 304 12.31 0.37 17.86
C LEU A 304 11.61 1.30 16.88
N VAL A 305 10.28 1.27 16.85
CA VAL A 305 9.45 2.23 16.12
C VAL A 305 8.93 3.27 17.10
N LYS A 306 9.37 4.52 16.96
CA LYS A 306 9.03 5.59 17.91
C LYS A 306 7.75 6.33 17.57
N CYS A 307 7.43 6.44 16.28
CA CYS A 307 6.27 7.17 15.78
C CYS A 307 5.81 6.52 14.47
N CYS A 308 4.53 6.14 14.38
CA CYS A 308 3.93 5.67 13.13
C CYS A 308 2.66 6.48 12.79
N ARG A 309 2.52 6.88 11.53
CA ARG A 309 1.30 7.50 11.01
C ARG A 309 0.86 6.73 9.80
N HIS A 310 -0.37 6.22 9.84
CA HIS A 310 -0.99 5.54 8.71
C HIS A 310 -2.19 6.34 8.24
N PHE A 311 -2.12 6.90 7.05
CA PHE A 311 -3.22 7.68 6.47
C PHE A 311 -3.99 6.79 5.49
N VAL A 312 -5.30 6.66 5.66
CA VAL A 312 -6.12 5.66 4.95
C VAL A 312 -7.24 6.32 4.13
N ALA A 313 -7.56 5.71 2.99
CA ALA A 313 -8.56 6.19 2.05
C ALA A 313 -9.98 5.83 2.53
N ALA A 314 -10.82 6.83 2.75
CA ALA A 314 -12.19 6.67 3.21
C ALA A 314 -13.13 6.08 2.16
N PHE A 315 -12.86 6.28 0.87
CA PHE A 315 -13.79 5.96 -0.22
C PHE A 315 -13.32 4.85 -1.15
N GLU A 316 -12.18 4.22 -0.87
CA GLU A 316 -11.68 3.09 -1.65
C GLU A 316 -12.56 1.84 -1.44
N GLN A 317 -12.95 1.16 -2.52
CA GLN A 317 -13.88 0.03 -2.50
C GLN A 317 -13.50 -1.11 -3.46
N ARG A 318 -12.37 -1.01 -4.16
CA ARG A 318 -11.92 -2.10 -5.04
C ARG A 318 -11.55 -3.32 -4.21
N SER A 319 -12.01 -4.49 -4.65
CA SER A 319 -11.72 -5.74 -3.96
C SER A 319 -10.24 -6.11 -4.03
N CYS A 320 -9.51 -5.59 -5.03
CA CYS A 320 -8.06 -5.78 -5.15
C CYS A 320 -7.21 -4.80 -4.34
N PHE A 321 -7.80 -3.81 -3.65
CA PHE A 321 -7.12 -2.87 -2.75
C PHE A 321 -7.64 -2.97 -1.31
N PRO A 322 -7.62 -4.17 -0.69
CA PRO A 322 -7.94 -4.28 0.73
C PRO A 322 -6.94 -3.48 1.56
N LEU A 323 -7.42 -2.88 2.65
CA LEU A 323 -6.59 -2.11 3.56
C LEU A 323 -5.88 -3.05 4.55
N ASP A 324 -4.58 -2.88 4.71
CA ASP A 324 -3.86 -3.47 5.83
C ASP A 324 -3.74 -2.44 6.96
N SER A 325 -4.54 -2.57 8.02
CA SER A 325 -4.49 -1.69 9.18
C SER A 325 -3.21 -1.88 9.99
N ILE A 326 -2.75 -0.83 10.67
CA ILE A 326 -1.66 -0.90 11.67
C ILE A 326 -2.16 -1.29 13.08
N ARG A 327 -3.46 -1.57 13.26
CA ARG A 327 -4.02 -2.09 14.51
C ARG A 327 -3.67 -3.56 14.65
N ASN A 328 -3.28 -3.97 15.86
CA ASN A 328 -2.98 -5.36 16.16
C ASN A 328 -4.26 -6.19 16.27
N GLU A 329 -4.09 -7.52 16.17
CA GLU A 329 -5.14 -8.54 16.32
C GLU A 329 -5.89 -8.42 17.66
N ASN A 330 -5.24 -7.94 18.72
CA ASN A 330 -5.89 -7.69 20.03
C ASN A 330 -6.79 -6.43 20.06
N GLY A 331 -7.03 -5.80 18.90
CA GLY A 331 -7.83 -4.60 18.74
C GLY A 331 -7.15 -3.31 19.22
N GLN A 332 -5.87 -3.31 19.58
CA GLN A 332 -5.15 -2.13 20.05
C GLN A 332 -4.11 -1.65 19.05
N TYR A 333 -3.92 -0.34 18.96
CA TYR A 333 -2.82 0.24 18.22
C TYR A 333 -1.52 0.17 19.07
N PRO A 334 -0.36 -0.10 18.46
CA PRO A 334 0.92 0.09 19.13
C PRO A 334 1.10 1.52 19.69
N ALA A 335 2.02 1.69 20.64
CA ALA A 335 2.21 2.99 21.26
C ALA A 335 2.69 4.05 20.25
N ASN A 336 2.13 5.27 20.35
CA ASN A 336 2.41 6.41 19.45
C ASN A 336 2.22 6.10 17.96
N THR A 337 1.25 5.23 17.63
CA THR A 337 0.83 4.97 16.26
C THR A 337 -0.60 5.45 16.06
N TYR A 338 -0.85 6.21 14.99
CA TYR A 338 -2.18 6.75 14.67
C TYR A 338 -2.57 6.35 13.27
N GLU A 339 -3.78 5.84 13.13
CA GLU A 339 -4.42 5.50 11.87
C GLU A 339 -5.53 6.52 11.57
N VAL A 340 -5.32 7.33 10.55
CA VAL A 340 -6.06 8.56 10.31
C VAL A 340 -6.83 8.45 8.99
N VAL A 341 -8.14 8.65 9.05
CA VAL A 341 -9.03 8.51 7.88
C VAL A 341 -9.07 9.82 7.11
N TYR A 342 -8.80 9.78 5.80
CA TYR A 342 -8.82 10.95 4.89
C TYR A 342 -9.83 10.74 3.75
N PRO A 343 -10.41 11.82 3.19
CA PRO A 343 -11.33 11.70 2.07
C PRO A 343 -10.55 11.31 0.80
N GLY A 344 -11.21 10.55 -0.07
CA GLY A 344 -10.68 10.11 -1.34
C GLY A 344 -10.53 8.60 -1.46
N VAL A 345 -10.17 8.16 -2.66
CA VAL A 345 -9.77 6.78 -2.98
C VAL A 345 -8.25 6.59 -2.82
N HIS A 346 -7.71 5.44 -3.19
CA HIS A 346 -6.31 5.07 -2.92
C HIS A 346 -5.26 6.15 -3.27
N SER A 347 -5.23 6.61 -4.52
CA SER A 347 -4.25 7.61 -4.98
C SER A 347 -4.65 9.07 -4.67
N ASP A 348 -5.86 9.30 -4.16
CA ASP A 348 -6.21 10.57 -3.51
C ASP A 348 -5.47 10.72 -2.17
N ILE A 349 -5.00 9.61 -1.57
CA ILE A 349 -4.16 9.64 -0.36
C ILE A 349 -2.68 9.61 -0.75
N GLY A 350 -2.29 8.65 -1.58
CA GLY A 350 -0.90 8.44 -1.98
C GLY A 350 -0.33 9.48 -2.95
N GLY A 351 -1.19 10.24 -3.64
CA GLY A 351 -0.80 11.02 -4.82
C GLY A 351 -0.62 10.13 -6.06
N GLY A 352 -0.31 10.78 -7.19
CA GLY A 352 -0.07 10.10 -8.47
C GLY A 352 -1.12 10.34 -9.55
N TYR A 353 -2.30 10.88 -9.19
CA TYR A 353 -3.27 11.34 -10.18
C TYR A 353 -2.74 12.58 -10.93
N PRO A 354 -2.83 12.62 -12.27
CA PRO A 354 -2.52 13.81 -13.04
C PRO A 354 -3.62 14.87 -12.89
N GLN A 355 -3.28 16.11 -13.23
CA GLN A 355 -4.27 17.17 -13.38
C GLN A 355 -5.35 16.75 -14.39
N ASN A 356 -6.61 17.06 -14.07
CA ASN A 356 -7.78 16.80 -14.90
C ASN A 356 -8.10 15.30 -15.15
N ASP A 357 -7.46 14.38 -14.44
CA ASP A 357 -7.85 12.97 -14.44
C ASP A 357 -9.30 12.83 -13.96
N GLN A 358 -10.15 12.16 -14.73
CA GLN A 358 -11.59 12.06 -14.42
C GLN A 358 -12.29 13.43 -14.25
N GLY A 359 -11.70 14.50 -14.82
CA GLY A 359 -12.16 15.87 -14.66
C GLY A 359 -12.00 16.45 -13.25
N LYS A 360 -11.11 15.88 -12.44
CA LYS A 360 -10.78 16.34 -11.08
C LYS A 360 -9.57 17.27 -11.09
N ALA A 361 -9.50 18.19 -10.13
CA ALA A 361 -8.39 19.15 -9.98
C ALA A 361 -8.05 19.87 -11.31
N ARG A 362 -9.05 20.51 -11.92
CA ARG A 362 -8.97 21.02 -13.30
C ARG A 362 -8.03 22.20 -13.43
N ASP A 363 -7.95 23.06 -12.41
CA ASP A 363 -7.13 24.27 -12.44
C ASP A 363 -5.66 23.98 -12.11
N GLY A 364 -5.37 22.83 -11.50
CA GLY A 364 -4.01 22.35 -11.31
C GLY A 364 -3.86 21.33 -10.20
N THR A 365 -2.66 20.77 -10.07
CA THR A 365 -2.32 19.79 -9.04
C THR A 365 -2.49 20.31 -7.60
N HIS A 366 -2.50 21.62 -7.41
CA HIS A 366 -2.76 22.28 -6.13
C HIS A 366 -4.20 22.10 -5.62
N GLU A 367 -5.12 21.62 -6.46
CA GLU A 367 -6.50 21.25 -6.08
C GLU A 367 -6.66 19.76 -5.73
N LEU A 368 -5.64 18.93 -5.92
CA LEU A 368 -5.73 17.51 -5.59
C LEU A 368 -5.86 17.30 -4.08
N VAL A 369 -6.81 16.48 -3.64
CA VAL A 369 -6.96 16.18 -2.21
C VAL A 369 -5.71 15.52 -1.59
N SER A 370 -4.88 14.87 -2.41
CA SER A 370 -3.57 14.33 -2.01
C SER A 370 -2.58 15.41 -1.53
N GLN A 371 -2.77 16.70 -1.88
CA GLN A 371 -2.01 17.81 -1.31
C GLN A 371 -2.20 17.88 0.22
N ILE A 372 -3.43 17.70 0.71
CA ILE A 372 -3.72 17.75 2.16
C ILE A 372 -2.89 16.68 2.90
N VAL A 373 -2.90 15.47 2.34
CA VAL A 373 -2.17 14.32 2.89
C VAL A 373 -0.65 14.53 2.85
N LEU A 374 -0.13 15.13 1.77
CA LEU A 374 1.29 15.48 1.65
C LEU A 374 1.74 16.42 2.77
N HIS A 375 1.00 17.50 3.01
CA HIS A 375 1.31 18.48 4.05
C HIS A 375 1.22 17.88 5.45
N ASP A 376 0.21 17.07 5.70
CA ASP A 376 0.03 16.39 6.98
C ASP A 376 1.15 15.37 7.24
N LEU A 377 1.56 14.62 6.21
CA LEU A 377 2.66 13.65 6.30
C LEU A 377 3.98 14.37 6.56
N TYR A 378 4.26 15.44 5.81
CA TYR A 378 5.42 16.30 6.01
C TYR A 378 5.46 16.82 7.45
N ALA A 379 4.36 17.39 7.95
CA ALA A 379 4.31 17.99 9.28
C ALA A 379 4.49 16.96 10.39
N ALA A 380 3.88 15.78 10.25
CA ALA A 380 4.04 14.67 11.20
C ALA A 380 5.49 14.15 11.22
N ALA A 381 6.11 13.97 10.05
CA ALA A 381 7.48 13.53 9.92
C ALA A 381 8.46 14.58 10.49
N PHE A 382 8.26 15.85 10.14
CA PHE A 382 9.07 16.96 10.62
C PHE A 382 8.99 17.09 12.14
N ALA A 383 7.80 16.94 12.72
CA ALA A 383 7.62 16.92 14.17
C ALA A 383 8.34 15.73 14.82
N ALA A 384 8.51 14.59 14.13
CA ALA A 384 9.28 13.44 14.62
C ALA A 384 10.81 13.59 14.44
N GLY A 385 11.29 14.71 13.88
CA GLY A 385 12.71 14.97 13.64
C GLY A 385 13.21 14.55 12.26
N ALA A 386 12.31 14.29 11.31
CA ALA A 386 12.69 13.91 9.95
C ALA A 386 13.60 14.97 9.30
N PRO A 387 14.64 14.54 8.55
CA PRO A 387 15.54 15.43 7.85
C PRO A 387 14.87 15.91 6.56
N LEU A 388 14.01 16.91 6.69
CA LEU A 388 13.32 17.56 5.57
C LEU A 388 13.80 19.00 5.41
N GLN A 389 13.77 19.47 4.16
CA GLN A 389 14.03 20.84 3.75
C GLN A 389 12.91 21.77 4.24
N VAL A 390 13.24 23.05 4.41
CA VAL A 390 12.34 24.09 4.94
C VAL A 390 12.43 25.37 4.10
N PRO A 391 11.43 26.27 4.15
CA PRO A 391 11.54 27.59 3.56
C PRO A 391 12.76 28.36 4.11
N GLU A 392 13.47 29.11 3.26
CA GLU A 392 14.67 29.86 3.66
C GLU A 392 14.38 30.85 4.79
N ALA A 393 13.19 31.46 4.77
CA ALA A 393 12.74 32.47 5.75
C ALA A 393 12.75 31.96 7.21
N VAL A 394 12.67 30.65 7.42
CA VAL A 394 12.62 30.03 8.76
C VAL A 394 13.86 29.23 9.11
N LEU A 395 14.91 29.28 8.28
CA LEU A 395 16.17 28.58 8.55
C LEU A 395 16.97 29.31 9.66
N PRO A 396 17.31 28.64 10.78
CA PRO A 396 18.14 29.24 11.82
C PRO A 396 19.48 29.77 11.30
N LYS A 397 19.92 30.92 11.82
CA LYS A 397 21.21 31.55 11.43
C LYS A 397 22.41 30.60 11.56
N THR A 398 22.38 29.72 12.55
CA THR A 398 23.40 28.69 12.80
C THR A 398 23.52 27.65 11.69
N LEU A 399 22.49 27.50 10.84
CA LEU A 399 22.42 26.53 9.76
C LEU A 399 22.57 27.17 8.37
N LEU A 400 22.82 28.48 8.26
CA LEU A 400 22.96 29.18 6.97
C LEU A 400 24.11 28.66 6.11
N THR A 401 25.18 28.14 6.72
CA THR A 401 26.29 27.49 5.99
C THR A 401 25.85 26.20 5.29
N GLN A 402 24.70 25.63 5.69
CA GLN A 402 24.11 24.41 5.16
C GLN A 402 22.89 24.70 4.26
N LYS A 403 22.66 25.97 3.89
CA LYS A 403 21.45 26.40 3.16
C LYS A 403 21.19 25.61 1.88
N LEU A 404 22.24 25.27 1.12
CA LEU A 404 22.14 24.63 -0.21
C LEU A 404 21.42 23.28 -0.19
N TRP A 405 21.36 22.62 0.96
CA TRP A 405 20.73 21.30 1.10
C TRP A 405 19.68 21.25 2.21
N ARG A 406 19.44 22.36 2.92
CA ARG A 406 18.38 22.51 3.94
C ARG A 406 17.22 23.38 3.50
N VAL A 407 17.43 24.26 2.53
CA VAL A 407 16.38 25.10 1.96
C VAL A 407 15.63 24.30 0.90
N ILE A 408 14.30 24.37 0.93
CA ILE A 408 13.42 23.77 -0.08
C ILE A 408 13.66 24.46 -1.42
N SER A 409 13.82 23.68 -2.49
CA SER A 409 14.01 24.25 -3.82
C SER A 409 12.69 24.86 -4.34
N PRO A 410 12.72 25.88 -5.21
CA PRO A 410 11.49 26.43 -5.80
C PRO A 410 10.66 25.40 -6.58
N ALA A 411 11.30 24.37 -7.16
CA ALA A 411 10.59 23.29 -7.83
C ALA A 411 9.83 22.42 -6.83
N THR A 412 10.50 22.00 -5.76
CA THR A 412 9.90 21.23 -4.67
C THR A 412 8.82 22.01 -3.94
N GLU A 413 9.02 23.31 -3.69
CA GLU A 413 8.01 24.16 -3.04
C GLU A 413 6.71 24.25 -3.85
N ARG A 414 6.79 24.30 -5.19
CA ARG A 414 5.59 24.24 -6.06
C ARG A 414 4.81 22.93 -5.96
N GLU A 415 5.47 21.81 -5.65
CA GLU A 415 4.79 20.53 -5.42
C GLU A 415 3.91 20.55 -4.16
N PHE A 416 4.15 21.49 -3.24
CA PHE A 416 3.36 21.76 -2.04
C PHE A 416 2.34 22.89 -2.25
N GLY A 417 2.00 23.23 -3.51
CA GLY A 417 0.93 24.18 -3.80
C GLY A 417 -0.43 23.67 -3.30
N LEU A 418 -1.29 24.58 -2.85
CA LEU A 418 -2.64 24.30 -2.34
C LEU A 418 -3.61 25.39 -2.83
N SER A 419 -4.84 25.02 -3.20
CA SER A 419 -5.94 25.99 -3.37
C SER A 419 -6.70 26.19 -2.06
N GLU A 420 -7.18 27.41 -1.82
CA GLU A 420 -8.05 27.70 -0.67
C GLU A 420 -9.36 26.90 -0.76
N GLU A 421 -9.89 26.74 -1.97
CA GLU A 421 -11.10 25.97 -2.24
C GLU A 421 -10.98 24.50 -1.82
N LEU A 422 -9.84 23.84 -2.11
CA LEU A 422 -9.58 22.49 -1.63
C LEU A 422 -9.61 22.44 -0.09
N VAL A 423 -9.00 23.42 0.58
CA VAL A 423 -8.93 23.47 2.04
C VAL A 423 -10.33 23.65 2.65
N GLU A 424 -11.15 24.53 2.09
CA GLU A 424 -12.54 24.74 2.52
C GLU A 424 -13.36 23.47 2.37
N ARG A 425 -13.32 22.84 1.19
CA ARG A 425 -14.04 21.60 0.88
C ARG A 425 -13.59 20.44 1.79
N PHE A 426 -12.29 20.30 2.03
CA PHE A 426 -11.74 19.31 2.96
C PHE A 426 -12.23 19.52 4.40
N ASN A 427 -12.20 20.77 4.88
CA ASN A 427 -12.62 21.10 6.24
C ASN A 427 -14.14 20.95 6.43
N ALA A 428 -14.94 21.20 5.39
CA ALA A 428 -16.38 20.90 5.37
C ALA A 428 -16.63 19.39 5.49
N TRP A 429 -15.93 18.56 4.70
CA TRP A 429 -16.00 17.10 4.86
C TRP A 429 -15.63 16.69 6.29
N ARG A 430 -14.47 17.13 6.78
CA ARG A 430 -13.96 16.79 8.10
C ARG A 430 -14.98 17.09 9.20
N SER A 431 -15.60 18.27 9.17
CA SER A 431 -16.51 18.73 10.23
C SER A 431 -17.90 18.08 10.16
N LYS A 432 -18.39 17.71 8.97
CA LYS A 432 -19.75 17.18 8.79
C LYS A 432 -19.85 15.67 8.79
N THR A 433 -18.80 14.98 8.35
CA THR A 433 -18.87 13.53 8.11
C THR A 433 -18.18 12.71 9.20
N LEU A 434 -17.18 13.25 9.89
CA LEU A 434 -16.40 12.50 10.86
C LEU A 434 -17.00 12.56 12.27
N PRO A 435 -17.21 11.41 12.93
CA PRO A 435 -17.97 11.37 14.17
C PRO A 435 -17.12 11.71 15.40
N GLY A 436 -17.73 12.45 16.35
CA GLY A 436 -17.15 12.71 17.66
C GLY A 436 -16.10 13.83 17.70
N LEU A 437 -15.97 14.63 16.64
CA LEU A 437 -15.11 15.81 16.66
C LEU A 437 -15.76 16.95 17.46
N PRO A 438 -15.03 17.64 18.34
CA PRO A 438 -15.56 18.80 19.07
C PRO A 438 -15.94 19.91 18.10
N ALA A 439 -17.06 20.60 18.39
CA ALA A 439 -17.51 21.76 17.62
C ALA A 439 -16.57 22.97 17.75
N ASP A 440 -15.79 23.02 18.83
CA ASP A 440 -14.88 24.12 19.12
C ASP A 440 -13.59 24.01 18.30
N LYS A 441 -13.27 25.09 17.58
CA LYS A 441 -11.97 25.26 16.93
C LYS A 441 -10.88 25.23 18.00
N PRO A 442 -9.90 24.31 17.94
CA PRO A 442 -8.74 24.41 18.79
C PRO A 442 -8.07 25.76 18.50
N ALA A 443 -7.87 26.59 19.53
CA ALA A 443 -7.00 27.75 19.44
C ALA A 443 -5.56 27.24 19.25
N SER A 444 -5.13 26.99 18.01
CA SER A 444 -3.74 26.59 17.74
C SER A 444 -2.93 27.81 17.31
N ASN A 445 -2.04 28.24 18.19
CA ASN A 445 -1.06 29.31 17.98
C ASN A 445 0.07 28.94 16.99
N THR A 446 -0.01 27.84 16.24
CA THR A 446 0.94 27.54 15.15
C THR A 446 0.29 26.69 14.06
N ALA A 447 -0.01 27.29 12.90
CA ALA A 447 -0.61 26.63 11.73
C ALA A 447 0.15 25.37 11.25
N SER A 448 1.45 25.26 11.51
CA SER A 448 2.30 24.15 11.05
C SER A 448 2.22 22.86 11.87
N GLN A 449 1.51 22.83 13.01
CA GLN A 449 1.46 21.62 13.84
C GLN A 449 0.42 20.61 13.34
N TYR A 450 0.80 19.33 13.26
CA TYR A 450 -0.10 18.22 12.96
C TYR A 450 -0.46 17.44 14.23
N LEU A 451 -1.72 17.57 14.66
CA LEU A 451 -2.29 16.88 15.83
C LEU A 451 -3.62 16.22 15.45
N PRO A 452 -3.64 14.91 15.11
CA PRO A 452 -4.88 14.23 14.75
C PRO A 452 -5.80 14.06 15.96
N GLN A 453 -7.10 14.02 15.72
CA GLN A 453 -8.14 13.96 16.76
C GLN A 453 -8.74 12.57 16.83
N ARG A 454 -8.98 12.04 18.02
CA ARG A 454 -9.52 10.69 18.18
C ARG A 454 -11.00 10.66 17.82
N LEU A 455 -11.41 9.71 17.00
CA LEU A 455 -12.80 9.43 16.68
C LEU A 455 -13.47 8.63 17.79
N ASN A 456 -14.80 8.53 17.77
CA ASN A 456 -15.56 7.62 18.64
C ASN A 456 -15.79 6.23 18.02
N THR A 457 -15.44 6.06 16.75
CA THR A 457 -15.58 4.83 15.93
C THR A 457 -14.23 4.14 15.68
N THR A 458 -14.27 2.84 15.40
CA THR A 458 -13.10 2.09 14.92
C THR A 458 -12.77 2.48 13.46
N VAL A 459 -11.65 2.01 12.90
CA VAL A 459 -11.33 2.29 11.50
C VAL A 459 -12.38 1.71 10.56
N GLU A 460 -12.75 0.45 10.76
CA GLU A 460 -13.75 -0.27 9.97
C GLU A 460 -15.13 0.40 10.02
N ASP A 461 -15.59 0.84 11.19
CA ASP A 461 -16.86 1.55 11.35
C ASP A 461 -16.82 2.93 10.69
N THR A 462 -15.68 3.63 10.79
CA THR A 462 -15.51 4.95 10.16
C THR A 462 -15.53 4.81 8.64
N LEU A 463 -14.78 3.86 8.08
CA LEU A 463 -14.78 3.59 6.64
C LEU A 463 -16.18 3.21 6.16
N ALA A 464 -16.92 2.39 6.91
CA ALA A 464 -18.30 2.03 6.58
C ALA A 464 -19.25 3.24 6.51
N ASP A 465 -19.20 4.16 7.49
CA ASP A 465 -20.00 5.39 7.45
C ASP A 465 -19.58 6.31 6.28
N GLN A 466 -18.27 6.45 6.04
CA GLN A 466 -17.75 7.24 4.93
C GLN A 466 -18.19 6.70 3.56
N LEU A 467 -18.31 5.38 3.41
CA LEU A 467 -18.89 4.77 2.22
C LEU A 467 -20.38 5.12 2.05
N GLY A 468 -21.12 5.31 3.14
CA GLY A 468 -22.47 5.86 3.11
C GLY A 468 -22.55 7.26 2.51
N TRP A 469 -21.58 8.13 2.79
CA TRP A 469 -21.51 9.50 2.26
C TRP A 469 -21.27 9.55 0.76
N ILE A 470 -20.22 8.86 0.27
CA ILE A 470 -19.95 8.80 -1.19
C ILE A 470 -21.07 8.06 -1.93
N THR A 471 -21.72 7.06 -1.30
CA THR A 471 -22.92 6.41 -1.88
C THR A 471 -24.08 7.40 -2.01
N GLY A 472 -24.27 8.28 -1.03
CA GLY A 472 -25.27 9.36 -1.12
C GLY A 472 -25.00 10.34 -2.26
N TRP A 473 -23.72 10.71 -2.46
CA TRP A 473 -23.29 11.50 -3.61
C TRP A 473 -23.57 10.77 -4.94
N ARG A 474 -23.20 9.49 -5.05
CA ARG A 474 -23.44 8.67 -6.25
C ARG A 474 -24.94 8.54 -6.54
N ILE A 475 -25.82 8.40 -5.53
CA ILE A 475 -27.27 8.40 -5.75
C ILE A 475 -27.72 9.72 -6.39
N GLY A 476 -27.29 10.86 -5.82
CA GLY A 476 -27.70 12.18 -6.34
C GLY A 476 -27.08 12.58 -7.67
N ARG A 477 -25.95 11.97 -8.07
CA ARG A 477 -25.28 12.20 -9.36
C ARG A 477 -25.60 11.17 -10.44
N TYR A 478 -25.64 9.89 -10.10
CA TYR A 478 -25.74 8.75 -11.04
C TYR A 478 -27.13 8.10 -11.11
N VAL A 479 -28.03 8.37 -10.16
CA VAL A 479 -29.34 7.68 -10.06
C VAL A 479 -30.49 8.64 -9.80
N ASN A 480 -30.41 9.83 -10.39
CA ASN A 480 -31.38 10.89 -10.13
C ASN A 480 -32.42 11.04 -11.26
N ASP A 481 -32.23 10.31 -12.36
CA ASP A 481 -33.26 10.03 -13.37
C ASP A 481 -33.56 8.52 -13.38
N GLY A 482 -34.44 8.07 -12.49
CA GLY A 482 -34.63 6.64 -12.19
C GLY A 482 -35.10 5.76 -13.37
N GLN A 483 -35.65 6.33 -14.44
CA GLN A 483 -36.15 5.59 -15.61
C GLN A 483 -35.60 6.09 -16.96
N GLY A 484 -34.91 7.23 -16.99
CA GLY A 484 -34.26 7.74 -18.19
C GLY A 484 -32.74 7.63 -18.15
N ASP A 485 -32.10 8.38 -19.05
CA ASP A 485 -30.65 8.43 -19.24
C ASP A 485 -30.12 9.87 -19.07
N ASN A 486 -30.84 10.72 -18.32
CA ASN A 486 -30.51 12.14 -18.12
C ASN A 486 -30.02 12.44 -16.69
N ASP A 487 -29.32 11.49 -16.07
CA ASP A 487 -28.74 11.67 -14.73
C ASP A 487 -27.80 12.89 -14.66
N SER A 488 -27.77 13.59 -13.51
CA SER A 488 -27.13 14.91 -13.43
C SER A 488 -25.63 14.93 -13.68
N TYR A 489 -24.90 13.83 -13.45
CA TYR A 489 -23.47 13.76 -13.70
C TYR A 489 -23.11 14.17 -15.14
N LYS A 490 -23.97 13.85 -16.11
CA LYS A 490 -23.76 14.17 -17.54
C LYS A 490 -23.64 15.66 -17.84
N ARG A 491 -24.17 16.50 -16.94
CA ARG A 491 -24.16 17.96 -17.06
C ARG A 491 -23.12 18.62 -16.15
N GLN A 492 -22.39 17.84 -15.34
CA GLN A 492 -21.40 18.41 -14.42
C GLN A 492 -20.06 18.70 -15.13
N PRO A 493 -19.32 19.73 -14.69
CA PRO A 493 -18.01 20.05 -15.23
C PRO A 493 -17.03 18.87 -15.19
N PHE A 494 -17.00 18.12 -14.07
CA PHE A 494 -16.08 16.98 -13.94
C PHE A 494 -16.30 15.92 -15.02
N PHE A 495 -17.53 15.70 -15.48
CA PHE A 495 -17.78 14.74 -16.56
C PHE A 495 -17.60 15.36 -17.94
N THR A 496 -18.16 16.56 -18.16
CA THR A 496 -18.13 17.21 -19.48
C THR A 496 -16.73 17.61 -19.92
N GLN A 497 -15.83 17.89 -18.97
CA GLN A 497 -14.44 18.29 -19.18
C GLN A 497 -13.41 17.18 -18.90
N ALA A 498 -13.85 15.98 -18.50
CA ALA A 498 -12.97 14.83 -18.36
C ALA A 498 -12.28 14.47 -19.68
N MET A 499 -11.10 13.84 -19.60
CA MET A 499 -10.33 13.50 -20.80
C MET A 499 -10.98 12.34 -21.56
N GLU A 500 -11.03 12.44 -22.88
CA GLU A 500 -11.49 11.33 -23.74
C GLU A 500 -10.67 11.33 -25.03
N THR A 501 -9.85 10.31 -25.22
CA THR A 501 -9.08 10.11 -26.45
C THR A 501 -9.95 9.45 -27.51
N THR A 502 -9.80 9.89 -28.75
CA THR A 502 -10.50 9.25 -29.88
C THR A 502 -9.83 7.92 -30.24
N ALA A 503 -10.57 7.00 -30.88
CA ALA A 503 -10.00 5.74 -31.37
C ALA A 503 -8.78 5.97 -32.31
N TYR A 504 -8.79 7.07 -33.08
CA TYR A 504 -7.65 7.46 -33.91
C TYR A 504 -6.43 7.86 -33.05
N THR A 505 -6.63 8.75 -32.08
CA THR A 505 -5.58 9.18 -31.15
C THR A 505 -4.99 7.99 -30.40
N SER A 506 -5.83 7.10 -29.88
CA SER A 506 -5.38 5.91 -29.15
C SER A 506 -4.56 4.97 -30.04
N ASN A 507 -4.91 4.82 -31.32
CA ASN A 507 -4.11 4.02 -32.26
C ASN A 507 -2.74 4.65 -32.54
N GLU A 508 -2.65 5.98 -32.72
CA GLU A 508 -1.38 6.68 -32.91
C GLU A 508 -0.50 6.61 -31.64
N GLU A 509 -1.08 6.77 -30.46
CA GLU A 509 -0.37 6.63 -29.19
C GLU A 509 0.13 5.19 -28.97
N LYS A 510 -0.68 4.17 -29.29
CA LYS A 510 -0.25 2.75 -29.26
C LYS A 510 0.93 2.52 -30.21
N LYS A 511 0.92 3.08 -31.43
CA LYS A 511 2.07 3.01 -32.36
C LYS A 511 3.31 3.69 -31.78
N ASN A 512 3.15 4.89 -31.20
CA ASN A 512 4.24 5.63 -30.56
C ASN A 512 4.83 4.84 -29.38
N TYR A 513 3.98 4.21 -28.56
CA TYR A 513 4.42 3.32 -27.48
C TYR A 513 5.26 2.15 -28.00
N GLN A 514 4.84 1.47 -29.09
CA GLN A 514 5.63 0.40 -29.70
C GLN A 514 6.98 0.91 -30.23
N ALA A 515 7.01 2.10 -30.84
CA ALA A 515 8.25 2.73 -31.28
C ALA A 515 9.18 3.06 -30.10
N LEU A 516 8.64 3.55 -28.99
CA LEU A 516 9.40 3.80 -27.75
C LEU A 516 9.97 2.51 -27.15
N LYS A 517 9.20 1.40 -27.13
CA LYS A 517 9.72 0.09 -26.69
C LYS A 517 10.88 -0.37 -27.56
N ALA A 518 10.74 -0.27 -28.89
CA ALA A 518 11.81 -0.64 -29.82
C ALA A 518 13.05 0.26 -29.65
N ALA A 519 12.85 1.56 -29.39
CA ALA A 519 13.92 2.50 -29.10
C ALA A 519 14.64 2.18 -27.79
N ALA A 520 13.91 1.82 -26.73
CA ALA A 520 14.49 1.41 -25.45
C ALA A 520 15.39 0.18 -25.59
N VAL A 521 14.97 -0.83 -26.37
CA VAL A 521 15.80 -2.02 -26.67
C VAL A 521 17.08 -1.62 -27.41
N LYS A 522 17.01 -0.70 -28.37
CA LYS A 522 18.20 -0.19 -29.06
C LYS A 522 19.12 0.61 -28.13
N ALA A 523 18.56 1.44 -27.26
CA ALA A 523 19.30 2.23 -26.28
C ALA A 523 20.06 1.34 -25.27
N ARG A 524 19.57 0.11 -25.02
CA ARG A 524 20.27 -0.87 -24.17
C ARG A 524 21.62 -1.34 -24.72
N VAL A 525 21.89 -1.14 -26.00
CA VAL A 525 23.20 -1.44 -26.60
C VAL A 525 24.29 -0.51 -26.04
N SER A 526 23.99 0.77 -25.86
CA SER A 526 24.93 1.77 -25.31
C SER A 526 24.79 1.93 -23.79
N ASN A 527 23.58 1.77 -23.25
CA ASN A 527 23.30 1.82 -21.83
C ASN A 527 22.46 0.61 -21.40
N PRO A 528 23.08 -0.49 -20.95
CA PRO A 528 22.37 -1.72 -20.56
C PRO A 528 21.28 -1.54 -19.50
N GLN A 529 21.30 -0.45 -18.74
CA GLN A 529 20.33 -0.13 -17.69
C GLN A 529 19.19 0.79 -18.18
N HIS A 530 19.10 1.08 -19.47
CA HIS A 530 18.08 1.99 -20.00
C HIS A 530 16.65 1.44 -19.75
N PRO A 531 15.80 2.19 -19.03
CA PRO A 531 14.46 1.74 -18.68
C PRO A 531 13.51 1.72 -19.89
N GLY A 532 12.55 0.80 -19.87
CA GLY A 532 11.46 0.77 -20.84
C GLY A 532 10.43 1.89 -20.59
N PRO A 533 9.61 2.24 -21.60
CA PRO A 533 8.57 3.23 -21.44
C PRO A 533 7.43 2.72 -20.53
N PRO A 534 6.70 3.63 -19.84
CA PRO A 534 5.48 3.29 -19.11
C PRO A 534 4.48 2.54 -19.98
N ILE A 535 3.73 1.62 -19.38
CA ILE A 535 2.63 0.93 -20.07
C ILE A 535 1.67 1.99 -20.59
N TYR A 536 1.35 1.89 -21.88
CA TYR A 536 0.36 2.78 -22.48
C TYR A 536 -1.03 2.46 -21.92
N GLU A 537 -1.70 3.49 -21.44
CA GLU A 537 -3.10 3.42 -21.03
C GLU A 537 -3.87 4.55 -21.72
N PRO A 538 -4.98 4.26 -22.43
CA PRO A 538 -5.79 5.27 -23.07
C PRO A 538 -6.55 6.11 -22.04
N LYS A 539 -6.66 7.42 -22.29
CA LYS A 539 -7.40 8.35 -21.44
C LYS A 539 -8.86 8.44 -21.91
N ILE A 540 -9.71 7.57 -21.37
CA ILE A 540 -11.12 7.41 -21.78
C ILE A 540 -12.07 7.64 -20.59
N ASP A 541 -11.83 8.72 -19.87
CA ASP A 541 -12.43 9.00 -18.57
C ASP A 541 -13.95 9.15 -18.67
N LYS A 542 -14.49 9.75 -19.76
CA LYS A 542 -15.96 9.88 -19.91
C LYS A 542 -16.59 8.51 -20.15
N THR A 543 -15.96 7.69 -20.98
CA THR A 543 -16.38 6.30 -21.18
C THR A 543 -16.38 5.54 -19.86
N GLN A 544 -15.27 5.59 -19.11
CA GLN A 544 -15.12 4.93 -17.82
C GLN A 544 -16.15 5.41 -16.78
N LEU A 545 -16.28 6.73 -16.58
CA LEU A 545 -17.21 7.32 -15.61
C LEU A 545 -18.67 7.06 -15.96
N SER A 546 -19.07 7.20 -17.24
CA SER A 546 -20.47 7.00 -17.66
C SER A 546 -20.94 5.58 -17.40
N GLN A 547 -20.07 4.64 -17.71
CA GLN A 547 -20.33 3.22 -17.60
C GLN A 547 -20.26 2.83 -16.10
N ALA A 548 -19.52 3.58 -15.25
CA ALA A 548 -19.47 3.42 -13.79
C ALA A 548 -20.74 3.90 -13.12
N ALA A 549 -21.26 5.04 -13.58
CA ALA A 549 -22.59 5.53 -13.22
C ALA A 549 -23.68 4.51 -13.58
N ALA A 550 -23.62 3.92 -14.79
CA ALA A 550 -24.58 2.90 -15.23
C ALA A 550 -24.53 1.63 -14.36
N GLU A 551 -23.33 1.18 -13.98
CA GLU A 551 -23.13 0.06 -13.05
C GLU A 551 -23.74 0.36 -11.67
N PHE A 552 -23.41 1.51 -11.09
CA PHE A 552 -23.96 1.93 -9.80
C PHE A 552 -25.50 2.02 -9.84
N LYS A 553 -26.06 2.59 -10.91
CA LYS A 553 -27.51 2.73 -11.13
C LYS A 553 -28.21 1.37 -11.22
N SER A 554 -27.63 0.44 -11.98
CA SER A 554 -28.11 -0.95 -12.07
C SER A 554 -28.12 -1.60 -10.67
N ASP A 555 -27.03 -1.50 -9.92
CA ASP A 555 -26.90 -2.13 -8.61
C ASP A 555 -27.82 -1.51 -7.55
N TYR A 556 -28.10 -0.21 -7.65
CA TYR A 556 -29.01 0.49 -6.74
C TYR A 556 -30.49 0.22 -7.05
N THR A 557 -30.88 0.24 -8.33
CA THR A 557 -32.29 0.11 -8.77
C THR A 557 -32.74 -1.33 -8.91
N GLY A 558 -31.81 -2.26 -9.17
CA GLY A 558 -32.12 -3.64 -9.54
C GLY A 558 -32.55 -3.82 -11.01
N LEU A 559 -32.50 -2.74 -11.82
CA LEU A 559 -32.80 -2.80 -13.25
C LEU A 559 -31.64 -3.42 -14.03
N LYS A 560 -31.94 -4.29 -15.01
CA LYS A 560 -30.94 -4.89 -15.89
C LYS A 560 -30.37 -3.84 -16.84
N ARG A 561 -29.05 -3.86 -17.06
CA ARG A 561 -28.35 -2.98 -18.00
C ARG A 561 -28.83 -3.20 -19.44
N GLU A 562 -29.06 -2.14 -20.22
CA GLU A 562 -29.15 -2.26 -21.67
C GLU A 562 -27.75 -2.54 -22.23
N GLN A 563 -27.58 -3.73 -22.83
CA GLN A 563 -26.29 -4.20 -23.33
C GLN A 563 -26.07 -3.72 -24.77
N THR A 564 -25.01 -2.94 -25.00
CA THR A 564 -24.67 -2.38 -26.31
C THR A 564 -23.72 -3.24 -27.14
N SER A 565 -23.22 -4.37 -26.60
CA SER A 565 -22.37 -5.30 -27.36
C SER A 565 -22.66 -6.77 -27.03
N ALA A 566 -22.59 -7.63 -28.05
CA ALA A 566 -22.78 -9.08 -27.91
C ALA A 566 -21.69 -9.75 -27.05
N ALA A 567 -20.47 -9.19 -27.02
CA ALA A 567 -19.42 -9.61 -26.10
C ALA A 567 -19.78 -9.25 -24.65
N GLY A 568 -20.28 -8.04 -24.40
CA GLY A 568 -20.76 -7.60 -23.08
C GLY A 568 -21.87 -8.50 -22.53
N THR A 569 -22.79 -8.96 -23.36
CA THR A 569 -23.88 -9.87 -22.96
C THR A 569 -23.37 -11.24 -22.50
N VAL A 570 -22.36 -11.82 -23.16
CA VAL A 570 -21.78 -13.12 -22.76
C VAL A 570 -20.92 -12.96 -21.49
N PHE A 571 -20.17 -11.86 -21.38
CA PHE A 571 -19.31 -11.61 -20.23
C PHE A 571 -20.08 -11.19 -18.96
N ASP A 572 -21.11 -10.34 -19.07
CA ASP A 572 -21.84 -9.77 -17.92
C ASP A 572 -22.98 -10.69 -17.40
N VAL A 573 -23.51 -11.60 -18.23
CA VAL A 573 -24.61 -12.52 -17.84
C VAL A 573 -24.10 -13.92 -17.45
N VAL A 574 -23.05 -14.44 -18.10
CA VAL A 574 -22.56 -15.81 -17.85
C VAL A 574 -21.52 -15.89 -16.73
N LEU A 575 -20.76 -14.80 -16.48
CA LEU A 575 -19.74 -14.74 -15.40
C LEU A 575 -20.23 -14.05 -14.11
N ARG A 576 -21.27 -13.21 -14.17
CA ARG A 576 -21.86 -12.60 -12.96
C ARG A 576 -22.49 -13.64 -12.02
N ASP A 577 -23.01 -14.74 -12.56
CA ASP A 577 -23.50 -15.89 -11.79
C ASP A 577 -22.37 -16.75 -11.16
N ALA A 578 -21.09 -16.39 -11.38
CA ALA A 578 -19.92 -17.16 -10.96
C ALA A 578 -19.15 -16.57 -9.76
N VAL A 579 -19.78 -15.73 -8.95
CA VAL A 579 -19.08 -14.91 -7.93
C VAL A 579 -19.75 -14.99 -6.57
N TYR A 580 -18.97 -14.61 -5.55
CA TYR A 580 -19.29 -14.27 -4.15
C TYR A 580 -18.68 -15.27 -3.15
N LEU A 581 -17.74 -14.76 -2.34
CA LEU A 581 -16.94 -15.51 -1.35
C LEU A 581 -16.85 -14.82 0.01
N LEU A 582 -17.67 -13.79 0.21
CA LEU A 582 -18.08 -13.43 1.55
C LEU A 582 -19.26 -14.33 1.91
N ASN A 583 -19.55 -14.44 3.21
CA ASN A 583 -20.76 -15.10 3.65
C ASN A 583 -21.97 -14.45 2.94
N GLN A 584 -22.82 -15.25 2.30
CA GLN A 584 -23.96 -14.77 1.48
C GLN A 584 -24.88 -13.81 2.26
N ASP A 585 -25.01 -14.04 3.55
CA ASP A 585 -25.82 -13.22 4.44
C ASP A 585 -25.19 -11.83 4.65
N ASP A 586 -23.87 -11.75 4.75
CA ASP A 586 -23.13 -10.50 4.95
C ASP A 586 -23.22 -9.58 3.74
N GLU A 587 -23.14 -10.12 2.51
CA GLU A 587 -23.21 -9.31 1.28
C GLU A 587 -24.60 -8.68 1.08
N THR A 588 -25.64 -9.46 1.33
CA THR A 588 -27.02 -8.97 1.24
C THR A 588 -27.27 -7.89 2.29
N GLN A 589 -26.71 -8.08 3.49
CA GLN A 589 -26.77 -7.10 4.57
C GLN A 589 -26.00 -5.82 4.23
N ASP A 590 -24.80 -5.92 3.66
CA ASP A 590 -23.98 -4.78 3.25
C ASP A 590 -24.68 -3.93 2.20
N HIS A 591 -25.24 -4.59 1.17
CA HIS A 591 -25.96 -3.91 0.12
C HIS A 591 -27.14 -3.12 0.71
N ALA A 592 -27.95 -3.78 1.55
CA ALA A 592 -29.08 -3.15 2.21
C ALA A 592 -28.64 -1.98 3.11
N ALA A 593 -27.55 -2.14 3.88
CA ALA A 593 -27.02 -1.12 4.78
C ALA A 593 -26.50 0.10 4.02
N LEU A 594 -25.65 -0.10 3.00
CA LEU A 594 -25.10 0.97 2.15
C LEU A 594 -26.20 1.68 1.36
N ARG A 595 -27.18 0.93 0.84
CA ARG A 595 -28.35 1.51 0.16
C ARG A 595 -29.15 2.42 1.09
N ALA A 596 -29.43 1.95 2.30
CA ALA A 596 -30.18 2.72 3.29
C ALA A 596 -29.40 3.95 3.78
N ALA A 597 -28.10 3.80 4.08
CA ALA A 597 -27.22 4.90 4.46
C ALA A 597 -27.09 5.93 3.34
N GLY A 598 -26.78 5.47 2.12
CA GLY A 598 -26.66 6.31 0.94
C GLY A 598 -27.92 7.12 0.67
N LYS A 599 -29.12 6.51 0.75
CA LYS A 599 -30.39 7.24 0.58
C LYS A 599 -30.52 8.39 1.59
N ARG A 600 -30.27 8.12 2.88
CA ARG A 600 -30.31 9.16 3.93
C ARG A 600 -29.29 10.28 3.69
N ARG A 601 -28.08 9.94 3.25
CA ARG A 601 -27.03 10.94 2.96
C ARG A 601 -27.34 11.72 1.69
N SER A 602 -27.96 11.10 0.68
CA SER A 602 -28.39 11.79 -0.54
C SER A 602 -29.40 12.88 -0.25
N GLU A 603 -30.37 12.62 0.63
CA GLU A 603 -31.36 13.60 1.11
C GLU A 603 -30.74 14.77 1.90
N GLN A 604 -29.52 14.60 2.44
CA GLN A 604 -28.76 15.67 3.10
C GLN A 604 -27.92 16.48 2.11
N LEU A 605 -27.34 15.79 1.11
CA LEU A 605 -26.43 16.37 0.12
C LEU A 605 -27.16 17.14 -0.99
N PHE A 606 -28.38 16.73 -1.34
CA PHE A 606 -29.13 17.30 -2.46
C PHE A 606 -30.53 17.74 -2.03
N ARG A 607 -30.98 18.88 -2.56
CA ARG A 607 -32.30 19.45 -2.24
C ARG A 607 -33.41 18.99 -3.18
N ASP A 608 -33.05 18.35 -4.30
CA ASP A 608 -34.00 17.90 -5.31
C ASP A 608 -33.48 16.65 -6.04
N THR A 609 -34.35 16.06 -6.87
CA THR A 609 -34.04 14.91 -7.72
C THR A 609 -33.24 15.29 -8.97
N GLN A 610 -32.92 16.57 -9.19
CA GLN A 610 -32.08 17.01 -10.30
C GLN A 610 -30.60 17.02 -9.94
N GLY A 611 -30.26 16.63 -8.70
CA GLY A 611 -28.90 16.64 -8.19
C GLY A 611 -28.43 18.05 -7.84
N THR A 612 -29.33 18.98 -7.52
CA THR A 612 -28.90 20.30 -7.05
C THR A 612 -28.37 20.18 -5.62
N PRO A 613 -27.16 20.72 -5.32
CA PRO A 613 -26.61 20.67 -3.97
C PRO A 613 -27.54 21.28 -2.91
N SER A 614 -27.37 20.83 -1.68
CA SER A 614 -28.07 21.32 -0.50
C SER A 614 -27.93 22.84 -0.32
N VAL A 615 -28.89 23.43 0.39
CA VAL A 615 -28.81 24.85 0.80
C VAL A 615 -27.90 25.06 2.00
N ASP A 616 -27.52 24.00 2.72
CA ASP A 616 -26.47 24.05 3.74
C ASP A 616 -25.11 24.26 3.03
N PRO A 617 -24.40 25.37 3.31
CA PRO A 617 -23.13 25.69 2.64
C PRO A 617 -22.08 24.59 2.77
N ASP A 618 -21.97 23.94 3.94
CA ASP A 618 -20.96 22.92 4.18
C ASP A 618 -21.31 21.62 3.43
N MET A 619 -22.60 21.31 3.28
CA MET A 619 -23.04 20.17 2.45
C MET A 619 -22.84 20.46 0.96
N ALA A 620 -23.02 21.71 0.52
CA ALA A 620 -22.69 22.11 -0.84
C ALA A 620 -21.18 21.98 -1.13
N LEU A 621 -20.33 22.40 -0.18
CA LEU A 621 -18.88 22.20 -0.24
C LEU A 621 -18.51 20.71 -0.28
N LEU A 622 -19.22 19.86 0.47
CA LEU A 622 -19.02 18.42 0.44
C LEU A 622 -19.40 17.80 -0.92
N VAL A 623 -20.51 18.22 -1.53
CA VAL A 623 -20.86 17.82 -2.91
C VAL A 623 -19.77 18.26 -3.89
N ALA A 624 -19.26 19.48 -3.75
CA ALA A 624 -18.20 20.01 -4.60
C ALA A 624 -16.87 19.24 -4.42
N LEU A 625 -16.53 18.82 -3.19
CA LEU A 625 -15.39 17.95 -2.91
C LEU A 625 -15.47 16.65 -3.73
N PHE A 626 -16.64 16.01 -3.70
CA PHE A 626 -16.87 14.78 -4.46
C PHE A 626 -16.85 15.01 -5.98
N ASP A 627 -17.44 16.12 -6.43
CA ASP A 627 -17.49 16.48 -7.85
C ASP A 627 -16.11 16.77 -8.42
N ASP A 628 -15.23 17.51 -7.73
CA ASP A 628 -13.99 18.01 -8.35
C ASP A 628 -12.69 17.51 -7.73
N GLN A 629 -12.68 16.81 -6.59
CA GLN A 629 -11.45 16.34 -5.96
C GLN A 629 -11.38 14.84 -5.69
N VAL A 630 -12.51 14.17 -5.43
CA VAL A 630 -12.53 12.72 -5.19
C VAL A 630 -12.61 11.97 -6.51
N HIS A 631 -11.61 11.13 -6.78
CA HIS A 631 -11.60 10.24 -7.94
C HIS A 631 -12.47 8.99 -7.69
N ASP A 632 -12.89 8.34 -8.78
CA ASP A 632 -13.55 7.03 -8.75
C ASP A 632 -12.57 5.97 -9.26
N SER A 633 -11.87 5.33 -8.33
CA SER A 633 -10.86 4.32 -8.67
C SER A 633 -11.46 3.06 -9.31
N ARG A 634 -12.76 2.78 -9.11
CA ARG A 634 -13.48 1.68 -9.78
C ARG A 634 -13.79 1.97 -11.24
N ALA A 635 -13.96 3.25 -11.61
CA ALA A 635 -14.17 3.63 -13.01
C ALA A 635 -12.92 3.36 -13.87
N TRP A 636 -11.72 3.56 -13.31
CA TRP A 636 -10.46 3.54 -14.05
C TRP A 636 -9.74 2.18 -14.12
N PHE A 637 -9.76 1.38 -13.05
CA PHE A 637 -8.74 0.35 -12.84
C PHE A 637 -8.65 -0.73 -13.94
N MET A 638 -7.48 -0.82 -14.61
CA MET A 638 -7.07 -1.84 -15.58
C MET A 638 -8.00 -2.07 -16.80
N TYR A 639 -8.79 -1.06 -17.18
CA TYR A 639 -9.80 -1.17 -18.23
C TYR A 639 -9.26 -1.61 -19.61
N ASP A 640 -8.12 -1.07 -20.08
CA ASP A 640 -7.55 -1.43 -21.40
C ASP A 640 -6.93 -2.83 -21.43
N ALA A 641 -6.40 -3.32 -20.31
CA ALA A 641 -5.78 -4.64 -20.21
C ALA A 641 -6.80 -5.79 -20.09
N LEU A 642 -8.03 -5.48 -19.66
CA LEU A 642 -9.08 -6.46 -19.36
C LEU A 642 -10.31 -6.34 -20.26
N GLU A 643 -10.39 -5.31 -21.09
CA GLU A 643 -11.57 -4.90 -21.90
C GLU A 643 -12.88 -4.78 -21.09
N THR A 644 -12.79 -4.90 -19.76
CA THR A 644 -13.86 -5.02 -18.77
C THR A 644 -13.35 -4.52 -17.40
N ARG A 645 -14.25 -4.16 -16.49
CA ARG A 645 -13.90 -3.75 -15.11
C ARG A 645 -13.73 -4.96 -14.20
N GLU A 646 -13.36 -4.74 -12.93
CA GLU A 646 -13.43 -5.77 -11.88
C GLU A 646 -14.76 -6.54 -11.94
N MET A 647 -14.73 -7.73 -12.57
CA MET A 647 -15.94 -8.51 -12.89
C MET A 647 -16.65 -9.07 -11.65
N TRP A 648 -16.03 -8.95 -10.48
CA TRP A 648 -16.33 -9.75 -9.31
C TRP A 648 -16.72 -8.93 -8.06
N ALA A 649 -16.86 -7.60 -8.19
CA ALA A 649 -17.17 -6.68 -7.10
C ALA A 649 -18.05 -5.52 -7.59
N GLY A 650 -18.85 -4.92 -6.71
CA GLY A 650 -19.73 -3.77 -7.01
C GLY A 650 -19.48 -2.57 -6.09
N TYR A 651 -20.25 -1.50 -6.24
CA TYR A 651 -20.17 -0.32 -5.35
C TYR A 651 -20.80 -0.53 -3.96
N PHE A 652 -21.54 -1.61 -3.77
CA PHE A 652 -22.30 -1.92 -2.55
C PHE A 652 -21.57 -2.93 -1.65
N PHE A 653 -20.25 -2.80 -1.53
CA PHE A 653 -19.41 -3.59 -0.61
C PHE A 653 -18.58 -2.66 0.27
N TYR A 654 -18.43 -2.99 1.55
CA TYR A 654 -17.43 -2.32 2.38
C TYR A 654 -16.03 -2.86 2.05
N ARG A 655 -15.05 -1.96 2.12
CA ARG A 655 -13.64 -2.27 1.89
C ARG A 655 -13.15 -3.31 2.90
N MET A 656 -12.53 -4.37 2.40
CA MET A 656 -11.89 -5.36 3.25
C MET A 656 -10.70 -4.74 3.99
N THR A 657 -10.67 -4.92 5.30
CA THR A 657 -9.57 -4.47 6.18
C THR A 657 -8.96 -5.65 6.93
N TYR A 658 -7.64 -5.79 6.87
CA TYR A 658 -6.83 -6.76 7.60
C TYR A 658 -6.20 -6.13 8.86
N PHE A 659 -6.07 -6.93 9.91
CA PHE A 659 -5.46 -6.60 11.19
C PHE A 659 -4.43 -7.66 11.54
N GLY A 660 -3.26 -7.64 10.89
CA GLY A 660 -2.33 -8.76 10.95
C GLY A 660 -2.92 -9.97 10.24
N ASN A 661 -3.16 -11.05 10.97
CA ASN A 661 -3.82 -12.24 10.42
C ASN A 661 -5.35 -12.21 10.51
N ASP A 662 -5.90 -11.22 11.21
CA ASP A 662 -7.34 -11.06 11.36
C ASP A 662 -7.93 -10.22 10.21
N ASN A 663 -9.23 -10.36 9.98
CA ASN A 663 -9.96 -9.62 8.94
C ASN A 663 -11.30 -9.08 9.46
N SER A 664 -11.68 -7.91 8.96
CA SER A 664 -12.91 -7.18 9.34
C SER A 664 -14.23 -7.93 9.07
N ARG A 665 -14.23 -8.94 8.18
CA ARG A 665 -15.40 -9.74 7.81
C ARG A 665 -14.97 -11.15 7.48
N ASP A 666 -15.84 -12.12 7.67
CA ASP A 666 -15.52 -13.53 7.46
C ASP A 666 -15.21 -13.81 5.98
N LEU A 667 -14.12 -14.54 5.72
CA LEU A 667 -13.66 -14.91 4.38
C LEU A 667 -13.51 -16.42 4.27
N SER A 668 -13.93 -16.99 3.13
CA SER A 668 -13.65 -18.40 2.81
C SER A 668 -12.31 -18.54 2.07
N PRO A 669 -11.37 -19.40 2.54
CA PRO A 669 -10.07 -19.61 1.91
C PRO A 669 -10.18 -20.54 0.70
N VAL A 670 -10.60 -20.02 -0.45
CA VAL A 670 -10.86 -20.89 -1.61
C VAL A 670 -9.61 -21.23 -2.41
N VAL A 671 -8.68 -20.29 -2.55
CA VAL A 671 -7.39 -20.49 -3.21
C VAL A 671 -6.27 -19.92 -2.34
N VAL A 672 -5.28 -20.77 -2.04
CA VAL A 672 -4.08 -20.41 -1.30
C VAL A 672 -2.86 -20.98 -2.02
N GLY A 673 -1.81 -20.17 -2.18
CA GLY A 673 -0.55 -20.61 -2.80
C GLY A 673 -0.72 -21.12 -4.24
N GLY A 674 -1.74 -20.65 -4.97
CA GLY A 674 -2.04 -21.09 -6.33
C GLY A 674 -2.77 -22.44 -6.43
N ARG A 675 -3.16 -23.05 -5.30
CA ARG A 675 -3.96 -24.28 -5.26
C ARG A 675 -5.39 -23.98 -4.78
N ILE A 676 -6.40 -24.55 -5.45
CA ILE A 676 -7.79 -24.52 -4.97
C ILE A 676 -7.89 -25.48 -3.78
N LEU A 677 -8.37 -24.99 -2.63
CA LEU A 677 -8.48 -25.80 -1.42
C LEU A 677 -9.65 -26.78 -1.53
N GLY A 678 -9.46 -27.96 -0.97
CA GLY A 678 -10.50 -28.99 -0.88
C GLY A 678 -10.75 -29.80 -2.15
N VAL A 679 -9.99 -29.63 -3.24
CA VAL A 679 -10.12 -30.44 -4.47
C VAL A 679 -8.80 -31.11 -4.86
N ALA A 680 -8.87 -32.29 -5.48
CA ALA A 680 -7.71 -32.92 -6.10
C ALA A 680 -7.43 -32.29 -7.46
N MET A 681 -6.38 -31.47 -7.55
CA MET A 681 -5.93 -30.87 -8.81
C MET A 681 -5.30 -31.95 -9.70
N ILE A 682 -5.79 -32.08 -10.95
CA ILE A 682 -5.21 -32.99 -11.95
C ILE A 682 -3.93 -32.35 -12.51
N ALA A 683 -2.83 -33.11 -12.54
CA ALA A 683 -1.56 -32.67 -13.11
C ALA A 683 -1.67 -32.44 -14.63
N GLY A 684 -1.42 -31.20 -15.09
CA GLY A 684 -1.52 -30.78 -16.49
C GLY A 684 -1.94 -29.31 -16.59
N ALA A 685 -1.79 -28.69 -17.76
CA ALA A 685 -2.15 -27.28 -18.04
C ALA A 685 -3.67 -27.06 -18.10
N THR A 686 -4.37 -27.42 -17.04
CA THR A 686 -5.82 -27.31 -16.92
C THR A 686 -6.19 -26.02 -16.18
N VAL A 687 -7.07 -25.22 -16.79
CA VAL A 687 -7.64 -24.03 -16.15
C VAL A 687 -8.87 -24.46 -15.36
N TYR A 688 -8.97 -24.04 -14.10
CA TYR A 688 -10.13 -24.30 -13.25
C TYR A 688 -10.96 -23.02 -13.10
N GLY A 689 -12.28 -23.16 -13.14
CA GLY A 689 -13.24 -22.10 -12.83
C GLY A 689 -14.06 -22.45 -11.60
N ILE A 690 -14.63 -21.45 -10.94
CA ILE A 690 -15.52 -21.64 -9.80
C ILE A 690 -16.87 -21.04 -10.15
N LYS A 691 -17.97 -21.72 -9.81
CA LYS A 691 -19.35 -21.30 -10.09
C LYS A 691 -20.20 -21.48 -8.85
N ARG A 692 -21.11 -20.55 -8.55
CA ARG A 692 -22.04 -20.69 -7.41
C ARG A 692 -23.01 -21.85 -7.61
N GLY A 693 -23.32 -22.58 -6.54
CA GLY A 693 -24.42 -23.55 -6.52
C GLY A 693 -25.75 -22.79 -6.44
N GLY A 694 -26.60 -22.91 -7.46
CA GLY A 694 -27.92 -22.28 -7.45
C GLY A 694 -28.86 -22.90 -6.40
N ALA A 695 -29.59 -22.07 -5.66
CA ALA A 695 -30.74 -22.52 -4.89
C ALA A 695 -31.84 -22.99 -5.87
N LEU A 696 -32.06 -24.31 -5.91
CA LEU A 696 -33.23 -25.02 -6.46
C LEU A 696 -33.82 -24.53 -7.82
N GLY A 697 -33.53 -25.27 -8.89
CA GLY A 697 -34.44 -25.37 -10.05
C GLY A 697 -33.74 -25.48 -11.41
N GLY A 698 -33.49 -26.71 -11.89
CA GLY A 698 -33.02 -26.94 -13.26
C GLY A 698 -32.31 -28.29 -13.43
N VAL A 699 -33.08 -29.30 -13.82
CA VAL A 699 -32.74 -30.69 -14.12
C VAL A 699 -31.35 -30.91 -14.74
N GLY A 700 -30.44 -31.61 -14.03
CA GLY A 700 -29.26 -32.24 -14.64
C GLY A 700 -28.05 -32.40 -13.73
N GLY A 701 -27.99 -33.47 -12.92
CA GLY A 701 -26.74 -33.93 -12.31
C GLY A 701 -26.83 -34.42 -10.84
N LEU A 702 -27.47 -35.57 -10.62
CA LEU A 702 -27.33 -36.35 -9.39
C LEU A 702 -25.92 -36.99 -9.36
N ALA A 703 -24.90 -36.26 -8.92
CA ALA A 703 -23.56 -36.83 -8.68
C ALA A 703 -22.73 -36.09 -7.61
N ALA A 704 -23.35 -35.28 -6.74
CA ALA A 704 -22.65 -34.60 -5.66
C ALA A 704 -22.94 -35.31 -4.33
N GLY A 705 -21.93 -35.95 -3.75
CA GLY A 705 -22.03 -36.60 -2.43
C GLY A 705 -22.46 -35.64 -1.33
N ILE A 706 -22.98 -36.21 -0.24
CA ILE A 706 -23.67 -35.53 0.88
C ILE A 706 -22.88 -34.35 1.51
N GLY A 707 -21.55 -34.28 1.34
CA GLY A 707 -20.72 -33.16 1.81
C GLY A 707 -20.72 -31.90 0.92
N ALA A 708 -21.16 -31.98 -0.33
CA ALA A 708 -21.10 -30.86 -1.28
C ALA A 708 -22.23 -29.82 -1.12
N ALA A 709 -23.33 -30.16 -0.41
CA ALA A 709 -24.47 -29.27 -0.24
C ALA A 709 -24.19 -28.08 0.70
N SER A 710 -23.16 -28.16 1.56
CA SER A 710 -22.75 -27.07 2.46
C SER A 710 -21.76 -26.09 1.83
N ILE A 711 -21.06 -26.50 0.76
CA ILE A 711 -20.09 -25.68 0.04
C ILE A 711 -20.85 -24.98 -1.09
N GLY A 712 -21.15 -23.69 -0.94
CA GLY A 712 -22.03 -22.91 -1.82
C GLY A 712 -21.54 -22.69 -3.26
N TYR A 713 -20.48 -23.38 -3.70
CA TYR A 713 -19.89 -23.26 -5.03
C TYR A 713 -19.36 -24.61 -5.55
N GLN A 714 -19.17 -24.69 -6.87
CA GLN A 714 -18.64 -25.81 -7.63
C GLN A 714 -17.33 -25.41 -8.29
N VAL A 715 -16.33 -26.30 -8.28
CA VAL A 715 -15.10 -26.16 -9.06
C VAL A 715 -15.28 -26.89 -10.38
N ILE A 716 -14.91 -26.26 -11.49
CA ILE A 716 -15.09 -26.78 -12.86
C ILE A 716 -13.74 -26.81 -13.56
N ASP A 717 -13.35 -27.95 -14.10
CA ASP A 717 -12.26 -28.04 -15.07
C ASP A 717 -12.73 -27.39 -16.38
N LYS A 718 -12.18 -26.23 -16.74
CA LYS A 718 -12.58 -25.50 -17.96
C LYS A 718 -12.14 -26.19 -19.25
N ALA A 719 -11.09 -27.01 -19.21
CA ALA A 719 -10.64 -27.75 -20.37
C ALA A 719 -11.58 -28.90 -20.71
N ARG A 720 -12.17 -29.53 -19.68
CA ARG A 720 -13.07 -30.70 -19.84
C ARG A 720 -14.56 -30.36 -19.68
N GLY A 721 -14.89 -29.21 -19.10
CA GLY A 721 -16.26 -28.81 -18.76
C GLY A 721 -16.88 -29.61 -17.61
N VAL A 722 -16.07 -30.31 -16.80
CA VAL A 722 -16.54 -31.25 -15.76
C VAL A 722 -16.38 -30.64 -14.36
N VAL A 723 -17.36 -30.88 -13.48
CA VAL A 723 -17.28 -30.49 -12.07
C VAL A 723 -16.25 -31.37 -11.34
N VAL A 724 -15.31 -30.73 -10.65
CA VAL A 724 -14.30 -31.37 -9.83
C VAL A 724 -14.90 -31.64 -8.44
N PRO A 725 -14.93 -32.89 -7.96
CA PRO A 725 -15.49 -33.20 -6.65
C PRO A 725 -14.58 -32.69 -5.52
N PHE A 726 -15.18 -32.19 -4.45
CA PHE A 726 -14.47 -31.89 -3.21
C PHE A 726 -14.01 -33.16 -2.51
N LEU A 727 -12.82 -33.09 -1.92
CA LEU A 727 -12.26 -34.12 -1.06
C LEU A 727 -13.00 -34.16 0.29
N PRO A 728 -13.08 -35.33 0.95
CA PRO A 728 -13.67 -35.43 2.29
C PRO A 728 -13.02 -34.44 3.27
N GLY A 729 -13.83 -33.67 4.01
CA GLY A 729 -13.35 -32.67 4.97
C GLY A 729 -13.08 -31.28 4.37
N ALA A 730 -13.27 -31.09 3.05
CA ALA A 730 -13.16 -29.78 2.40
C ALA A 730 -14.07 -28.74 3.05
N GLU A 731 -15.25 -29.14 3.54
CA GLU A 731 -16.21 -28.25 4.20
C GLU A 731 -15.63 -27.57 5.44
N LYS A 732 -14.66 -28.20 6.14
CA LYS A 732 -14.00 -27.60 7.31
C LYS A 732 -12.93 -26.59 6.91
N ILE A 733 -12.18 -26.87 5.84
CA ILE A 733 -11.12 -26.00 5.35
C ILE A 733 -11.71 -24.72 4.77
N LEU A 734 -12.87 -24.81 4.12
CA LEU A 734 -13.51 -23.72 3.39
C LEU A 734 -14.46 -22.86 4.24
N GLN A 735 -14.57 -23.14 5.55
CA GLN A 735 -15.45 -22.37 6.43
C GLN A 735 -15.03 -20.89 6.45
N PRO A 736 -15.99 -19.95 6.35
CA PRO A 736 -15.72 -18.55 6.55
C PRO A 736 -15.04 -18.30 7.90
N THR A 737 -14.01 -17.45 7.92
CA THR A 737 -13.25 -17.14 9.13
C THR A 737 -12.79 -15.69 9.16
N ARG A 738 -12.64 -15.15 10.38
CA ARG A 738 -12.00 -13.85 10.67
C ARG A 738 -10.49 -13.91 10.85
N HIS A 739 -9.89 -15.08 10.65
CA HIS A 739 -8.47 -15.35 10.83
C HIS A 739 -7.84 -15.87 9.53
N ILE A 740 -8.19 -15.24 8.40
CA ILE A 740 -7.83 -15.75 7.07
C ILE A 740 -6.31 -15.77 6.85
N GLY A 741 -5.57 -14.85 7.48
CA GLY A 741 -4.11 -14.81 7.40
C GLY A 741 -3.48 -16.05 8.01
N GLN A 742 -3.95 -16.48 9.19
CA GLN A 742 -3.48 -17.72 9.85
C GLN A 742 -3.73 -18.93 8.97
N VAL A 743 -4.94 -19.06 8.40
CA VAL A 743 -5.28 -20.17 7.51
C VAL A 743 -4.41 -20.14 6.25
N ALA A 744 -4.22 -18.97 5.63
CA ALA A 744 -3.38 -18.84 4.44
C ALA A 744 -1.92 -19.22 4.73
N THR A 745 -1.35 -18.77 5.85
CA THR A 745 0.01 -19.11 6.27
C THR A 745 0.17 -20.61 6.51
N GLU A 746 -0.76 -21.23 7.25
CA GLU A 746 -0.70 -22.67 7.53
C GLU A 746 -0.82 -23.51 6.24
N GLN A 747 -1.75 -23.16 5.36
CA GLN A 747 -1.93 -23.85 4.08
C GLN A 747 -0.71 -23.68 3.16
N LYS A 748 -0.12 -22.48 3.07
CA LYS A 748 1.14 -22.25 2.32
C LYS A 748 2.27 -23.14 2.85
N ARG A 749 2.37 -23.32 4.18
CA ARG A 749 3.36 -24.22 4.80
C ARG A 749 3.13 -25.68 4.40
N LEU A 750 1.89 -26.16 4.51
CA LEU A 750 1.53 -27.54 4.13
C LEU A 750 1.79 -27.81 2.64
N ILE A 751 1.44 -26.85 1.77
CA ILE A 751 1.71 -26.93 0.32
C ILE A 751 3.21 -27.05 0.04
N ALA A 752 4.04 -26.26 0.73
CA ALA A 752 5.49 -26.31 0.56
C ALA A 752 6.09 -27.64 1.04
N GLU A 753 5.57 -28.22 2.13
CA GLU A 753 5.99 -29.54 2.63
C GLU A 753 5.59 -30.67 1.65
N ASP A 754 4.38 -30.63 1.10
CA ASP A 754 3.91 -31.60 0.09
C ASP A 754 4.74 -31.54 -1.20
N ASP A 755 4.99 -30.34 -1.73
CA ASP A 755 5.87 -30.14 -2.89
C ASP A 755 7.29 -30.68 -2.65
N TYR A 756 7.82 -30.52 -1.43
CA TYR A 756 9.12 -31.05 -1.05
C TYR A 756 9.14 -32.58 -1.04
N LEU A 757 8.13 -33.21 -0.44
CA LEU A 757 8.02 -34.67 -0.41
C LEU A 757 7.86 -35.27 -1.81
N GLN A 758 7.03 -34.69 -2.67
CA GLN A 758 6.86 -35.14 -4.05
C GLN A 758 8.17 -35.02 -4.85
N ARG A 759 8.94 -33.95 -4.64
CA ARG A 759 10.26 -33.79 -5.28
C ARG A 759 11.26 -34.79 -4.75
N ILE A 760 11.32 -35.06 -3.44
CA ILE A 760 12.17 -36.14 -2.91
C ILE A 760 11.79 -37.48 -3.56
N GLN A 761 10.49 -37.76 -3.70
CA GLN A 761 10.04 -38.98 -4.35
C GLN A 761 10.45 -39.02 -5.82
N GLN A 762 10.31 -37.92 -6.57
CA GLN A 762 10.74 -37.82 -7.97
C GLN A 762 12.26 -37.89 -8.15
N THR A 763 13.02 -37.21 -7.30
CA THR A 763 14.49 -37.24 -7.30
C THR A 763 14.99 -38.63 -6.88
N SER A 764 14.41 -39.23 -5.84
CA SER A 764 14.69 -40.62 -5.45
C SER A 764 14.32 -41.60 -6.58
N ALA A 765 13.19 -41.38 -7.27
CA ALA A 765 12.81 -42.18 -8.44
C ALA A 765 13.76 -41.99 -9.63
N MET A 766 14.23 -40.76 -9.89
CA MET A 766 15.27 -40.49 -10.89
C MET A 766 16.60 -41.14 -10.52
N LEU A 767 17.03 -41.03 -9.26
CA LEU A 767 18.27 -41.62 -8.76
C LEU A 767 18.21 -43.16 -8.77
N ARG A 768 17.05 -43.76 -8.44
CA ARG A 768 16.77 -45.19 -8.63
C ARG A 768 16.86 -45.56 -10.11
N LYS A 769 16.24 -44.78 -11.00
CA LYS A 769 16.24 -45.03 -12.45
C LYS A 769 17.62 -44.81 -13.09
N SER A 770 18.46 -43.96 -12.51
CA SER A 770 19.82 -43.68 -12.98
C SER A 770 20.88 -44.56 -12.30
N GLY A 771 20.50 -45.51 -11.43
CA GLY A 771 21.42 -46.40 -10.72
C GLY A 771 22.33 -45.73 -9.68
N ASN A 772 21.99 -44.51 -9.23
CA ASN A 772 22.80 -43.72 -8.30
C ASN A 772 22.28 -43.74 -6.85
N LEU A 773 21.19 -44.46 -6.57
CA LEU A 773 20.68 -44.68 -5.22
C LEU A 773 21.08 -46.10 -4.76
N PHE A 774 22.08 -46.20 -3.88
CA PHE A 774 22.41 -47.47 -3.20
C PHE A 774 21.55 -47.58 -1.93
N GLU A 775 20.58 -48.50 -1.93
CA GLU A 775 19.93 -48.93 -0.69
C GLU A 775 20.89 -49.91 -0.01
N LEU A 776 21.35 -49.57 1.20
CA LEU A 776 22.00 -50.56 2.08
C LEU A 776 20.88 -51.50 2.54
N ASP A 777 20.89 -52.73 2.05
CA ASP A 777 20.04 -53.80 2.55
C ASP A 777 20.29 -53.94 4.06
N GLY A 778 19.35 -53.41 4.85
CA GLY A 778 19.27 -53.61 6.28
C GLY A 778 18.78 -55.02 6.60
N GLY A 779 19.57 -56.03 6.26
CA GLY A 779 19.52 -57.32 6.92
C GLY A 779 20.31 -57.21 8.23
N VAL A 780 19.61 -57.06 9.36
CA VAL A 780 20.18 -57.47 10.65
C VAL A 780 19.90 -58.96 10.77
N VAL A 781 20.95 -59.76 10.49
CA VAL A 781 21.06 -61.23 10.52
C VAL A 781 20.21 -61.99 9.50
#